data_AF-A0A1F9Z013-F1
#
_entry.id   AF-A0A1F9Z013-F1
#
_cell.length_a   1.000
_cell.length_b   1.000
_cell.length_c   1.000
_cell.angle_alpha   90.00
_cell.angle_beta   90.00
_cell.angle_gamma   90.00
#
_symmetry.space_group_name_H-M   'P 1'
#
loop_
_entity.id
_entity.type
_entity.pdbx_description
1 polymer ?
#
loop_
_entity_poly.entity_id
_entity_poly.type
_entity_poly.pdbx_seq_one_letter_code
_entity_poly.pdbx_strand_id
1 'polypeptide(L)'
;MKKYFKIIIIILILLLTVVEYLWYKKESNVDILKKYPLYSIVGKAYPDKQIKTVNPIDGWLVYGPYTPMRKGEYEITYELFLNNIKPNENPSKVVGYVNIDVENHPTLIYQQNFTINDFKKTNPYKITLKFTIPEGLPKIQYRVFQYGGNEITLKGLKLSPKSFWSKYGILKSNFILYNFVLIIALFLILIPEYYWFRNKEVKKNRLLEGSVLVLILTLGFLNLNKSWLFKEDTNINVLKSYPSFTHVGTIDNVSKQVNGDGSKEGFLLFGQNVPLAKGKYRVKFKINLSNLNKNDDMEKKIAYCDVYIDGHESISGIKMLTNRDFIKRNPNTVSFKFRVIEDLANVQFRVYQYKLNILSVESIKLQSVIGKSIATVKTGIIRKLIVLILTIIMISCLIFIFKIYFNLLTSNRTKVVSEYVLVIILCLLTFLWITKLWKTSLRVPIDYGGDALFSAMTIKSTIDNNWYWNNKYSGAPTGLLMHDYPMSENVHFLIIKIISIFSSDWALVMNIFFILTFLLAAISALFVFRQFKISYAPAAAASLLYAFLPTHFFRNVSHLFVVSYYAVPLIIMVILWIYSDNPPFFIKEKNSENSKFSFRDYKSIVSLIIGLIISSTGIYYAFFACLFIIVAGFSSYLSHKKISNLVAALILLAVVNIGFIVNLSPSIVYKLKHGKNMATYHYDPNGAEIHGLKIIQMLLPISDHRIPAFAKLNKKYYAIALLVNENGAAVLGLVGSIGFIILIGWLFYRKSSCSNEDLTGNLSELNVAAVLFATIGGFSSLFAFLISPQLRAYNRISVFISFFSLFAVVLLLDKIYHKFIKTELTKFIYYVLIMFIFVFGILDETNKTFVFPATWVQSEYNETAGYIKKIESSVPKNSMIFQLPYLAFPESPTMYWMGAYELFKGYLHSHTLRWSFGSMKGRECDLWQKEVTAKPLNEFLEEISLVGFNGIYVDKYGFADAFAPAGPDIVSKLSDTLKIKPVTNYNNRFFFFNLEEYNKKLQKKYSAVEIKTKRDAIFSKYKLNI
;
A
#
# COMPACT_ATOMS: atom_id res chain seq x y z
N MET A 1 6.86 36.40 42.17
CA MET A 1 6.77 35.38 41.10
C MET A 1 5.62 35.57 40.10
N LYS A 2 4.36 35.83 40.48
CA LYS A 2 3.22 36.03 39.56
C LYS A 2 3.43 37.09 38.44
N LYS A 3 4.06 38.24 38.75
CA LYS A 3 4.27 39.34 37.78
C LYS A 3 5.35 39.02 36.74
N TYR A 4 6.47 38.45 37.19
CA TYR A 4 7.55 37.94 36.33
C TYR A 4 7.10 36.77 35.44
N PHE A 5 6.19 35.92 35.93
CA PHE A 5 5.65 34.79 35.16
C PHE A 5 4.77 35.23 33.98
N LYS A 6 3.94 36.27 34.15
CA LYS A 6 3.18 36.88 33.04
C LYS A 6 4.11 37.54 32.01
N ILE A 7 5.17 38.19 32.48
CA ILE A 7 6.17 38.82 31.60
C ILE A 7 6.94 37.76 30.80
N ILE A 8 7.34 36.64 31.42
CA ILE A 8 8.00 35.52 30.73
C ILE A 8 7.07 34.88 29.69
N ILE A 9 5.78 34.70 30.01
CA ILE A 9 4.78 34.20 29.04
C ILE A 9 4.61 35.15 27.86
N ILE A 10 4.52 36.46 28.12
CA ILE A 10 4.40 37.48 27.06
C ILE A 10 5.67 37.51 26.21
N ILE A 11 6.86 37.45 26.82
CA ILE A 11 8.15 37.38 26.12
C ILE A 11 8.25 36.09 25.31
N LEU A 12 7.81 34.94 25.82
CA LEU A 12 7.83 33.67 25.07
C LEU A 12 6.86 33.69 23.90
N ILE A 13 5.66 34.27 24.09
CA ILE A 13 4.66 34.45 23.02
C ILE A 13 5.20 35.41 21.96
N LEU A 14 5.86 36.50 22.36
CA LEU A 14 6.55 37.42 21.45
C LEU A 14 7.71 36.73 20.73
N LEU A 15 8.52 35.92 21.43
CA LEU A 15 9.65 35.20 20.84
C LEU A 15 9.16 34.14 19.84
N LEU A 16 8.07 33.42 20.17
CA LEU A 16 7.43 32.44 19.30
C LEU A 16 6.79 33.10 18.09
N THR A 17 6.14 34.25 18.23
CA THR A 17 5.61 35.01 17.09
C THR A 17 6.73 35.61 16.24
N VAL A 18 7.87 36.00 16.83
CA VAL A 18 9.05 36.45 16.09
C VAL A 18 9.73 35.28 15.36
N VAL A 19 9.83 34.10 15.98
CA VAL A 19 10.36 32.88 15.33
C VAL A 19 9.43 32.41 14.22
N GLU A 20 8.10 32.43 14.45
CA GLU A 20 7.08 32.18 13.44
C GLU A 20 7.20 33.19 12.29
N TYR A 21 7.37 34.47 12.58
CA TYR A 21 7.57 35.53 11.58
C TYR A 21 8.90 35.38 10.79
N LEU A 22 10.01 35.07 11.47
CA LEU A 22 11.33 34.88 10.86
C LEU A 22 11.39 33.60 10.00
N TRP A 23 10.68 32.55 10.41
CA TRP A 23 10.57 31.29 9.66
C TRP A 23 9.56 31.40 8.49
N TYR A 24 8.45 32.12 8.69
CA TYR A 24 7.48 32.51 7.66
C TYR A 24 8.09 33.36 6.53
N LYS A 25 9.07 34.22 6.86
CA LYS A 25 9.86 34.98 5.88
C LYS A 25 10.82 34.09 5.06
N LYS A 26 11.14 32.87 5.54
CA LYS A 26 12.10 31.95 4.92
C LYS A 26 11.45 30.86 4.05
N GLU A 27 10.22 30.42 4.36
CA GLU A 27 9.50 29.35 3.62
C GLU A 27 8.44 29.83 2.61
N SER A 28 8.12 31.13 2.53
CA SER A 28 7.08 31.62 1.61
C SER A 28 7.44 31.61 0.13
N ASN A 29 8.66 31.20 -0.24
CA ASN A 29 9.20 31.38 -1.59
C ASN A 29 9.22 30.05 -2.34
N VAL A 30 8.38 29.90 -3.37
CA VAL A 30 8.32 28.73 -4.24
C VAL A 30 9.34 28.87 -5.36
N ASP A 31 10.32 27.96 -5.43
CA ASP A 31 11.29 27.90 -6.52
C ASP A 31 10.65 27.25 -7.75
N ILE A 32 10.18 28.08 -8.69
CA ILE A 32 9.47 27.66 -9.90
C ILE A 32 10.40 26.87 -10.81
N LEU A 33 11.65 27.32 -10.97
CA LEU A 33 12.67 26.69 -11.80
C LEU A 33 12.97 25.26 -11.34
N LYS A 34 12.95 24.99 -10.02
CA LYS A 34 13.20 23.64 -9.50
C LYS A 34 11.99 22.71 -9.51
N LYS A 35 10.79 23.27 -9.43
CA LYS A 35 9.56 22.54 -9.15
C LYS A 35 8.75 22.20 -10.39
N TYR A 36 8.81 23.01 -11.43
CA TYR A 36 7.98 22.86 -12.62
C TYR A 36 8.82 22.78 -13.90
N PRO A 37 8.38 22.01 -14.91
CA PRO A 37 9.02 22.01 -16.22
C PRO A 37 8.84 23.38 -16.88
N LEU A 38 9.95 23.90 -17.41
CA LEU A 38 10.04 25.16 -18.14
C LEU A 38 10.52 24.87 -19.56
N TYR A 39 10.00 25.60 -20.53
CA TYR A 39 10.34 25.45 -21.94
C TYR A 39 11.32 26.54 -22.37
N SER A 40 12.14 26.24 -23.37
CA SER A 40 13.13 27.15 -23.92
C SER A 40 13.22 26.94 -25.43
N ILE A 41 13.33 28.03 -26.20
CA ILE A 41 13.54 27.99 -27.66
C ILE A 41 15.02 28.20 -27.98
N VAL A 42 15.68 29.12 -27.28
CA VAL A 42 17.08 29.51 -27.55
C VAL A 42 18.08 28.95 -26.54
N GLY A 43 17.62 28.19 -25.55
CA GLY A 43 18.44 27.61 -24.48
C GLY A 43 18.14 26.15 -24.16
N LYS A 44 18.96 25.58 -23.28
CA LYS A 44 18.90 24.18 -22.82
C LYS A 44 18.95 24.11 -21.30
N ALA A 45 18.16 23.21 -20.73
CA ALA A 45 18.16 22.94 -19.30
C ALA A 45 19.30 21.98 -18.91
N TYR A 46 20.01 22.28 -17.81
CA TYR A 46 21.12 21.50 -17.29
C TYR A 46 20.77 20.76 -15.98
N PRO A 47 21.53 19.71 -15.57
CA PRO A 47 21.22 18.91 -14.37
C PRO A 47 21.19 19.68 -13.05
N ASP A 48 21.88 20.83 -12.98
CA ASP A 48 21.85 21.77 -11.85
C ASP A 48 20.59 22.66 -11.83
N LYS A 49 19.65 22.40 -12.74
CA LYS A 49 18.38 23.11 -12.95
C LYS A 49 18.55 24.57 -13.35
N GLN A 50 19.62 24.90 -14.06
CA GLN A 50 19.77 26.19 -14.76
C GLN A 50 19.33 26.05 -16.22
N ILE A 51 18.86 27.14 -16.83
CA ILE A 51 18.58 27.20 -18.27
C ILE A 51 19.57 28.18 -18.90
N LYS A 52 20.41 27.68 -19.81
CA LYS A 52 21.47 28.45 -20.47
C LYS A 52 21.17 28.61 -21.95
N THR A 53 21.43 29.79 -22.50
CA THR A 53 21.41 30.01 -23.95
C THR A 53 22.39 29.06 -24.65
N VAL A 54 21.94 28.43 -25.74
CA VAL A 54 22.76 27.61 -26.63
C VAL A 54 22.91 28.30 -27.99
N ASN A 55 21.87 29.01 -28.43
CA ASN A 55 21.88 29.78 -29.67
C ASN A 55 21.68 31.27 -29.34
N PRO A 56 22.68 32.15 -29.53
CA PRO A 56 22.59 33.57 -29.20
C PRO A 56 21.79 34.35 -30.27
N ILE A 57 20.58 33.90 -30.57
CA ILE A 57 19.60 34.58 -31.45
C ILE A 57 18.48 35.20 -30.60
N ASP A 58 17.66 36.03 -31.23
CA ASP A 58 16.44 36.56 -30.62
C ASP A 58 15.47 35.42 -30.29
N GLY A 59 15.02 35.35 -29.03
CA GLY A 59 14.00 34.38 -28.66
C GLY A 59 13.79 34.16 -27.17
N TRP A 60 12.85 33.28 -26.85
CA TRP A 60 12.48 32.94 -25.48
C TRP A 60 13.52 32.00 -24.87
N LEU A 61 14.33 32.54 -23.96
CA LEU A 61 15.24 31.74 -23.14
C LEU A 61 14.44 30.86 -22.18
N VAL A 62 13.35 31.37 -21.61
CA VAL A 62 12.46 30.60 -20.73
C VAL A 62 11.02 31.04 -20.94
N TYR A 63 10.09 30.09 -21.02
CA TYR A 63 8.65 30.34 -20.89
C TYR A 63 7.94 29.15 -20.23
N GLY A 64 6.96 29.43 -19.37
CA GLY A 64 6.21 28.41 -18.61
C GLY A 64 6.40 28.54 -17.09
N PRO A 65 5.98 27.53 -16.30
CA PRO A 65 4.86 26.63 -16.59
C PRO A 65 3.56 27.42 -16.68
N TYR A 66 2.48 26.83 -17.21
CA TYR A 66 1.14 27.38 -17.06
C TYR A 66 0.58 26.98 -15.69
N THR A 67 0.86 27.78 -14.66
CA THR A 67 0.42 27.48 -13.30
C THR A 67 -0.88 28.21 -12.95
N PRO A 68 -1.99 27.50 -12.66
CA PRO A 68 -3.21 28.15 -12.18
C PRO A 68 -2.98 28.71 -10.78
N MET A 69 -3.26 30.00 -10.59
CA MET A 69 -3.01 30.68 -9.33
C MET A 69 -4.23 31.44 -8.82
N ARG A 70 -4.41 31.47 -7.50
CA ARG A 70 -5.56 32.11 -6.85
C ARG A 70 -5.40 33.63 -6.79
N LYS A 71 -6.53 34.34 -6.76
CA LYS A 71 -6.59 35.80 -6.54
C LYS A 71 -5.65 36.22 -5.41
N GLY A 72 -4.82 37.23 -5.67
CA GLY A 72 -3.92 37.78 -4.67
C GLY A 72 -2.76 38.55 -5.29
N GLU A 73 -1.98 39.19 -4.44
CA GLU A 73 -0.74 39.86 -4.83
C GLU A 73 0.45 38.94 -4.64
N TYR A 74 1.34 38.93 -5.63
CA TYR A 74 2.52 38.08 -5.69
C TYR A 74 3.74 38.86 -6.18
N GLU A 75 4.91 38.31 -5.90
CA GLU A 75 6.20 38.82 -6.31
C GLU A 75 7.04 37.67 -6.86
N ILE A 76 7.64 37.84 -8.04
CA ILE A 76 8.52 36.85 -8.66
C ILE A 76 9.91 37.46 -8.85
N THR A 77 10.94 36.72 -8.46
CA THR A 77 12.34 37.12 -8.60
C THR A 77 13.04 36.19 -9.59
N TYR A 78 13.63 36.78 -10.65
CA TYR A 78 14.49 36.16 -11.65
C TYR A 78 15.96 36.43 -11.29
N GLU A 79 16.79 35.40 -11.30
CA GLU A 79 18.25 35.51 -11.11
C GLU A 79 18.94 35.13 -12.42
N LEU A 80 19.40 36.15 -13.14
CA LEU A 80 19.96 36.05 -14.48
C LEU A 80 21.47 36.26 -14.45
N PHE A 81 22.20 35.52 -15.26
CA PHE A 81 23.64 35.68 -15.43
C PHE A 81 23.93 35.89 -16.91
N LEU A 82 24.70 36.92 -17.27
CA LEU A 82 25.13 37.16 -18.64
C LEU A 82 26.53 36.59 -18.81
N ASN A 83 26.69 35.55 -19.64
CA ASN A 83 27.94 34.80 -19.77
C ASN A 83 28.99 35.53 -20.61
N ASN A 84 28.59 36.35 -21.58
CA ASN A 84 29.47 36.91 -22.61
C ASN A 84 29.67 38.43 -22.53
N ILE A 85 29.76 39.00 -21.31
CA ILE A 85 29.95 40.44 -21.10
C ILE A 85 31.31 40.89 -21.63
N LYS A 86 31.34 41.91 -22.51
CA LYS A 86 32.60 42.50 -23.00
C LYS A 86 32.95 43.81 -22.26
N PRO A 87 34.24 44.12 -22.05
CA PRO A 87 34.68 45.34 -21.33
C PRO A 87 34.14 46.64 -21.96
N ASN A 88 34.18 46.74 -23.29
CA ASN A 88 33.91 47.98 -24.04
C ASN A 88 32.47 48.07 -24.62
N GLU A 89 31.53 47.26 -24.14
CA GLU A 89 30.13 47.33 -24.60
C GLU A 89 29.35 48.52 -24.02
N ASN A 90 28.49 49.12 -24.87
CA ASN A 90 27.60 50.22 -24.52
C ASN A 90 26.73 49.84 -23.30
N PRO A 91 26.89 50.52 -22.14
CA PRO A 91 26.17 50.18 -20.91
C PRO A 91 24.65 50.23 -21.04
N SER A 92 24.13 51.09 -21.91
CA SER A 92 22.68 51.28 -22.12
C SER A 92 22.05 50.26 -23.07
N LYS A 93 22.84 49.35 -23.67
CA LYS A 93 22.33 48.31 -24.57
C LYS A 93 21.41 47.36 -23.80
N VAL A 94 20.17 47.20 -24.26
CA VAL A 94 19.21 46.23 -23.72
C VAL A 94 19.59 44.83 -24.18
N VAL A 95 19.69 43.90 -23.25
CA VAL A 95 20.14 42.51 -23.46
C VAL A 95 18.94 41.56 -23.57
N GLY A 96 17.82 41.93 -22.93
CA GLY A 96 16.58 41.18 -22.94
C GLY A 96 15.56 41.79 -21.97
N TYR A 97 14.48 41.05 -21.73
CA TYR A 97 13.46 41.42 -20.75
C TYR A 97 12.83 40.21 -20.08
N VAL A 98 12.30 40.41 -18.88
CA VAL A 98 11.44 39.42 -18.20
C VAL A 98 10.01 39.91 -18.26
N ASN A 99 9.06 39.00 -18.47
CA ASN A 99 7.65 39.34 -18.33
C ASN A 99 6.82 38.22 -17.70
N ILE A 100 5.62 38.58 -17.26
CA ILE A 100 4.63 37.66 -16.71
C ILE A 100 3.40 37.72 -17.61
N ASP A 101 2.98 36.57 -18.11
CA ASP A 101 1.72 36.43 -18.82
C ASP A 101 0.65 35.93 -17.85
N VAL A 102 -0.48 36.63 -17.80
CA VAL A 102 -1.68 36.18 -17.09
C VAL A 102 -2.67 35.78 -18.17
N GLU A 103 -2.81 34.47 -18.41
CA GLU A 103 -3.61 33.93 -19.50
C GLU A 103 -5.03 34.51 -19.45
N ASN A 104 -5.49 35.05 -20.58
CA ASN A 104 -6.79 35.72 -20.75
C ASN A 104 -6.95 37.09 -20.05
N HIS A 105 -5.86 37.68 -19.56
CA HIS A 105 -5.81 39.07 -19.06
C HIS A 105 -4.68 39.86 -19.73
N PRO A 106 -4.77 40.15 -21.04
CA PRO A 106 -3.69 40.80 -21.81
C PRO A 106 -3.35 42.22 -21.36
N THR A 107 -4.20 42.85 -20.53
CA THR A 107 -3.93 44.16 -19.91
C THR A 107 -3.07 44.09 -18.64
N LEU A 108 -2.78 42.88 -18.14
CA LEU A 108 -1.95 42.62 -16.95
C LEU A 108 -0.56 42.06 -17.31
N ILE A 109 0.13 42.72 -18.25
CA ILE A 109 1.50 42.36 -18.63
C ILE A 109 2.47 43.13 -17.74
N TYR A 110 3.20 42.39 -16.91
CA TYR A 110 4.26 42.94 -16.08
C TYR A 110 5.58 42.65 -16.76
N GLN A 111 6.27 43.67 -17.26
CA GLN A 111 7.53 43.52 -18.00
C GLN A 111 8.61 44.46 -17.45
N GLN A 112 9.84 43.97 -17.42
CA GLN A 112 11.01 44.79 -17.11
C GLN A 112 12.19 44.39 -18.00
N ASN A 113 12.75 45.39 -18.67
CA ASN A 113 13.95 45.25 -19.50
C ASN A 113 15.21 45.29 -18.62
N PHE A 114 16.29 44.68 -19.10
CA PHE A 114 17.59 44.71 -18.43
C PHE A 114 18.72 44.96 -19.44
N THR A 115 19.75 45.68 -18.99
CA THR A 115 20.82 46.26 -19.82
C THR A 115 22.19 45.69 -19.46
N ILE A 116 23.20 45.96 -20.30
CA ILE A 116 24.60 45.59 -20.01
C ILE A 116 25.08 46.20 -18.69
N ASN A 117 24.68 47.42 -18.36
CA ASN A 117 25.05 48.08 -17.11
C ASN A 117 24.55 47.33 -15.87
N ASP A 118 23.38 46.71 -15.94
CA ASP A 118 22.79 45.96 -14.82
C ASP A 118 23.65 44.75 -14.43
N PHE A 119 24.20 44.05 -15.42
CA PHE A 119 25.12 42.94 -15.20
C PHE A 119 26.54 43.39 -14.86
N LYS A 120 27.02 44.54 -15.39
CA LYS A 120 28.32 45.12 -14.99
C LYS A 120 28.35 45.49 -13.50
N LYS A 121 27.23 45.92 -12.93
CA LYS A 121 27.10 46.20 -11.47
C LYS A 121 27.04 44.93 -10.63
N THR A 122 26.25 43.94 -11.07
CA THR A 122 26.01 42.70 -10.34
C THR A 122 25.70 41.56 -11.32
N ASN A 123 26.60 40.58 -11.45
CA ASN A 123 26.39 39.37 -12.26
C ASN A 123 26.61 38.12 -11.38
N PRO A 124 25.55 37.43 -10.90
CA PRO A 124 24.18 37.44 -11.44
C PRO A 124 23.35 38.66 -11.01
N TYR A 125 22.54 39.16 -11.95
CA TYR A 125 21.59 40.24 -11.74
C TYR A 125 20.22 39.69 -11.30
N LYS A 126 19.61 40.30 -10.29
CA LYS A 126 18.32 39.88 -9.73
C LYS A 126 17.22 40.87 -10.07
N ILE A 127 16.22 40.42 -10.82
CA ILE A 127 15.06 41.22 -11.23
C ILE A 127 13.84 40.76 -10.48
N THR A 128 13.07 41.67 -9.90
CA THR A 128 11.86 41.33 -9.14
C THR A 128 10.65 42.05 -9.70
N LEU A 129 9.65 41.29 -10.14
CA LEU A 129 8.37 41.81 -10.63
C LEU A 129 7.27 41.55 -9.60
N LYS A 130 6.48 42.59 -9.32
CA LYS A 130 5.27 42.50 -8.49
C LYS A 130 4.05 42.45 -9.40
N PHE A 131 3.14 41.53 -9.15
CA PHE A 131 1.96 41.32 -9.99
C PHE A 131 0.75 40.89 -9.19
N THR A 132 -0.43 41.19 -9.73
CA THR A 132 -1.71 40.90 -9.09
C THR A 132 -2.49 39.92 -9.94
N ILE A 133 -3.02 38.88 -9.30
CA ILE A 133 -3.82 37.86 -9.94
C ILE A 133 -5.30 38.18 -9.68
N PRO A 134 -6.12 38.34 -10.75
CA PRO A 134 -7.54 38.60 -10.62
C PRO A 134 -8.31 37.36 -10.14
N GLU A 135 -9.63 37.49 -9.98
CA GLU A 135 -10.48 36.32 -9.68
C GLU A 135 -10.50 35.33 -10.86
N GLY A 136 -10.76 34.05 -10.60
CA GLY A 136 -10.96 33.05 -11.67
C GLY A 136 -9.88 31.98 -11.87
N LEU A 137 -8.89 31.86 -10.96
CA LEU A 137 -7.80 30.86 -11.09
C LEU A 137 -7.05 30.91 -12.46
N PRO A 138 -6.66 32.09 -12.97
CA PRO A 138 -5.99 32.19 -14.27
C PRO A 138 -4.63 31.48 -14.25
N LYS A 139 -4.21 30.94 -15.39
CA LYS A 139 -2.87 30.36 -15.53
C LYS A 139 -1.86 31.47 -15.75
N ILE A 140 -0.76 31.39 -15.01
CA ILE A 140 0.33 32.37 -15.05
C ILE A 140 1.52 31.73 -15.73
N GLN A 141 2.16 32.46 -16.64
CA GLN A 141 3.38 32.08 -17.32
C GLN A 141 4.52 33.04 -16.94
N TYR A 142 5.67 32.50 -16.56
CA TYR A 142 6.88 33.28 -16.29
C TYR A 142 7.80 33.19 -17.51
N ARG A 143 8.24 34.32 -18.04
CA ARG A 143 9.05 34.33 -19.26
C ARG A 143 10.27 35.22 -19.19
N VAL A 144 11.31 34.80 -19.90
CA VAL A 144 12.58 35.51 -20.10
C VAL A 144 12.86 35.53 -21.59
N PHE A 145 12.89 36.72 -22.18
CA PHE A 145 13.25 36.94 -23.57
C PHE A 145 14.69 37.47 -23.63
N GLN A 146 15.43 37.02 -24.65
CA GLN A 146 16.78 37.46 -24.93
C GLN A 146 16.87 38.03 -26.34
N TYR A 147 17.60 39.13 -26.51
CA TYR A 147 18.00 39.65 -27.83
C TYR A 147 19.30 38.99 -28.33
N GLY A 148 19.46 38.91 -29.65
CA GLY A 148 20.57 38.24 -30.33
C GLY A 148 21.94 38.78 -29.94
N GLY A 149 22.94 37.90 -30.00
CA GLY A 149 24.33 38.16 -29.62
C GLY A 149 24.59 38.06 -28.11
N ASN A 150 23.60 37.75 -27.28
CA ASN A 150 23.77 37.63 -25.83
C ASN A 150 23.69 36.15 -25.37
N GLU A 151 24.35 35.81 -24.26
CA GLU A 151 24.31 34.47 -23.67
C GLU A 151 23.82 34.52 -22.22
N ILE A 152 22.50 34.55 -22.03
CA ILE A 152 21.88 34.63 -20.70
C ILE A 152 21.70 33.23 -20.11
N THR A 153 21.88 33.13 -18.80
CA THR A 153 21.57 31.95 -17.98
C THR A 153 20.58 32.31 -16.89
N LEU A 154 19.44 31.61 -16.81
CA LEU A 154 18.53 31.67 -15.66
C LEU A 154 19.02 30.70 -14.59
N LYS A 155 19.48 31.24 -13.44
CA LYS A 155 19.96 30.47 -12.28
C LYS A 155 18.89 30.25 -11.21
N GLY A 156 17.87 31.10 -11.16
CA GLY A 156 16.83 31.03 -10.14
C GLY A 156 15.55 31.75 -10.55
N LEU A 157 14.41 31.16 -10.20
CA LEU A 157 13.08 31.75 -10.39
C LEU A 157 12.23 31.48 -9.15
N LYS A 158 12.00 32.50 -8.32
CA LYS A 158 11.35 32.34 -7.00
C LYS A 158 10.09 33.19 -6.88
N LEU A 159 8.97 32.58 -6.50
CA LEU A 159 7.67 33.20 -6.34
C LEU A 159 7.28 33.35 -4.87
N SER A 160 6.81 34.52 -4.48
CA SER A 160 6.49 34.89 -3.10
C SER A 160 5.11 35.59 -3.04
N PRO A 161 4.11 35.09 -2.29
CA PRO A 161 2.84 35.80 -2.06
C PRO A 161 3.02 36.98 -1.12
N LYS A 162 2.26 38.07 -1.31
CA LYS A 162 2.30 39.26 -0.46
C LYS A 162 1.23 39.32 0.63
N SER A 163 -0.01 38.91 0.36
CA SER A 163 -1.13 39.06 1.31
C SER A 163 -1.28 37.87 2.28
N PHE A 164 -1.78 38.14 3.50
CA PHE A 164 -2.00 37.12 4.54
C PHE A 164 -2.94 35.99 4.07
N TRP A 165 -4.00 36.32 3.33
CA TRP A 165 -4.96 35.36 2.78
C TRP A 165 -4.42 34.51 1.63
N SER A 166 -3.53 35.06 0.78
CA SER A 166 -2.84 34.25 -0.25
C SER A 166 -1.76 33.34 0.37
N LYS A 167 -1.12 33.80 1.45
CA LYS A 167 -0.20 32.98 2.27
C LYS A 167 -0.92 31.82 3.00
N TYR A 168 -2.15 32.04 3.49
CA TYR A 168 -2.98 30.99 4.11
C TYR A 168 -3.39 29.88 3.13
N GLY A 169 -3.61 30.22 1.86
CA GLY A 169 -3.89 29.25 0.80
C GLY A 169 -2.73 28.29 0.51
N ILE A 170 -1.49 28.76 0.66
CA ILE A 170 -0.27 27.94 0.51
C ILE A 170 -0.07 27.04 1.75
N LEU A 171 -0.38 27.54 2.94
CA LEU A 171 -0.39 26.77 4.20
C LEU A 171 -1.37 25.58 4.19
N LYS A 172 -2.45 25.62 3.38
CA LYS A 172 -3.37 24.48 3.15
C LYS A 172 -2.65 23.20 2.70
N SER A 173 -1.42 23.32 2.18
CA SER A 173 -0.58 22.17 1.78
C SER A 173 0.25 21.54 2.92
N ASN A 174 0.45 22.24 4.06
CA ASN A 174 1.22 21.74 5.21
C ASN A 174 0.37 21.65 6.49
N PHE A 175 -0.70 20.84 6.41
CA PHE A 175 -1.64 20.49 7.49
C PHE A 175 -0.97 20.03 8.81
N ILE A 176 0.24 19.45 8.74
CA ILE A 176 0.96 18.92 9.90
C ILE A 176 1.39 20.05 10.85
N LEU A 177 1.79 21.20 10.31
CA LEU A 177 2.39 22.26 11.12
C LEU A 177 1.34 23.12 11.83
N TYR A 178 0.19 23.39 11.18
CA TYR A 178 -0.94 24.05 11.85
C TYR A 178 -1.43 23.24 13.05
N ASN A 179 -1.51 21.90 12.89
CA ASN A 179 -1.82 21.01 14.00
C ASN A 179 -0.71 21.02 15.07
N PHE A 180 0.57 21.15 14.71
CA PHE A 180 1.67 21.24 15.67
C PHE A 180 1.60 22.51 16.53
N VAL A 181 1.29 23.66 15.93
CA VAL A 181 1.08 24.94 16.64
C VAL A 181 -0.17 24.88 17.53
N LEU A 182 -1.26 24.26 17.04
CA LEU A 182 -2.47 24.04 17.84
C LEU A 182 -2.22 23.09 19.01
N ILE A 183 -1.39 22.05 18.82
CA ILE A 183 -0.95 21.10 19.84
C ILE A 183 -0.13 21.81 20.93
N ILE A 184 0.79 22.70 20.55
CA ILE A 184 1.59 23.49 21.52
C ILE A 184 0.70 24.48 22.29
N ALA A 185 -0.25 25.14 21.62
CA ALA A 185 -1.21 26.04 22.27
C ALA A 185 -2.12 25.30 23.26
N LEU A 186 -2.63 24.12 22.89
CA LEU A 186 -3.42 23.26 23.77
C LEU A 186 -2.59 22.72 24.95
N PHE A 187 -1.32 22.34 24.73
CA PHE A 187 -0.40 21.95 25.79
C PHE A 187 -0.19 23.07 26.81
N LEU A 188 -0.03 24.32 26.34
CA LEU A 188 0.19 25.49 27.19
C LEU A 188 -1.07 25.93 27.96
N ILE A 189 -2.27 25.58 27.50
CA ILE A 189 -3.54 25.83 28.20
C ILE A 189 -3.87 24.73 29.23
N LEU A 190 -3.53 23.47 28.91
CA LEU A 190 -3.87 22.30 29.75
C LEU A 190 -2.87 22.06 30.91
N ILE A 191 -1.61 22.48 30.77
CA ILE A 191 -0.60 22.34 31.85
C ILE A 191 -0.96 23.17 33.11
N PRO A 192 -1.49 24.41 33.00
CA PRO A 192 -1.98 25.16 34.16
C PRO A 192 -3.21 24.54 34.84
N GLU A 193 -4.17 23.99 34.09
CA GLU A 193 -5.32 23.25 34.65
C GLU A 193 -4.87 21.98 35.39
N TYR A 194 -3.86 21.28 34.86
CA TYR A 194 -3.20 20.16 35.53
C TYR A 194 -2.55 20.56 36.87
N TYR A 195 -1.91 21.73 36.95
CA TYR A 195 -1.34 22.24 38.20
C TYR A 195 -2.41 22.75 39.19
N TRP A 196 -3.57 23.20 38.72
CA TRP A 196 -4.68 23.61 39.58
C TRP A 196 -5.39 22.41 40.22
N PHE A 197 -5.62 21.32 39.47
CA PHE A 197 -6.15 20.06 40.00
C PHE A 197 -5.18 19.28 40.91
N ARG A 198 -3.87 19.55 40.80
CA ARG A 198 -2.81 18.98 41.66
C ARG A 198 -2.98 19.30 43.15
N ASN A 199 -3.72 20.35 43.51
CA ASN A 199 -3.92 20.77 44.90
C ASN A 199 -5.12 20.14 45.60
N LYS A 200 -5.87 19.23 44.96
CA LYS A 200 -6.85 18.37 45.66
C LYS A 200 -6.31 16.94 45.73
N GLU A 201 -6.12 16.43 46.94
CA GLU A 201 -5.50 15.14 47.24
C GLU A 201 -6.30 13.94 46.73
N VAL A 202 -6.17 13.57 45.44
CA VAL A 202 -6.53 12.22 44.97
C VAL A 202 -5.56 11.75 43.85
N LYS A 203 -4.90 10.62 44.12
CA LYS A 203 -4.08 9.73 43.24
C LYS A 203 -3.34 10.37 42.05
N LYS A 204 -2.08 10.72 42.35
CA LYS A 204 -1.04 11.44 41.57
C LYS A 204 -0.65 10.95 40.16
N ASN A 205 -0.79 9.67 39.79
CA ASN A 205 -0.13 9.14 38.58
C ASN A 205 -1.04 8.62 37.45
N ARG A 206 -2.36 8.49 37.66
CA ARG A 206 -3.25 7.86 36.67
C ARG A 206 -4.12 8.84 35.85
N LEU A 207 -4.14 10.11 36.25
CA LEU A 207 -4.76 11.19 35.47
C LEU A 207 -3.94 11.53 34.21
N LEU A 208 -2.61 11.40 34.28
CA LEU A 208 -1.71 11.73 33.15
C LEU A 208 -1.91 10.80 31.94
N GLU A 209 -2.12 9.50 32.17
CA GLU A 209 -2.33 8.49 31.12
C GLU A 209 -3.71 8.63 30.45
N GLY A 210 -4.74 8.97 31.24
CA GLY A 210 -6.09 9.25 30.74
C GLY A 210 -6.14 10.48 29.83
N SER A 211 -5.44 11.55 30.19
CA SER A 211 -5.34 12.78 29.39
C SER A 211 -4.71 12.54 28.01
N VAL A 212 -3.66 11.69 27.96
CA VAL A 212 -2.95 11.36 26.72
C VAL A 212 -3.81 10.45 25.82
N LEU A 213 -4.59 9.52 26.38
CA LEU A 213 -5.49 8.67 25.61
C LEU A 213 -6.68 9.45 25.04
N VAL A 214 -7.25 10.39 25.81
CA VAL A 214 -8.26 11.34 25.34
C VAL A 214 -7.68 12.20 24.21
N LEU A 215 -6.43 12.65 24.32
CA LEU A 215 -5.73 13.37 23.26
C LEU A 215 -5.62 12.52 21.99
N ILE A 216 -5.21 11.25 22.09
CA ILE A 216 -5.05 10.31 20.96
C ILE A 216 -6.40 9.99 20.29
N LEU A 217 -7.47 9.80 21.07
CA LEU A 217 -8.82 9.55 20.55
C LEU A 217 -9.41 10.80 19.89
N THR A 218 -9.15 11.98 20.46
CA THR A 218 -9.53 13.27 19.86
C THR A 218 -8.76 13.52 18.55
N LEU A 219 -7.46 13.18 18.51
CA LEU A 219 -6.61 13.21 17.33
C LEU A 219 -7.10 12.22 16.25
N GLY A 220 -7.51 11.01 16.63
CA GLY A 220 -8.07 10.00 15.73
C GLY A 220 -9.41 10.43 15.11
N PHE A 221 -10.27 11.08 15.90
CA PHE A 221 -11.58 11.56 15.44
C PHE A 221 -11.48 12.85 14.58
N LEU A 222 -10.54 13.75 14.88
CA LEU A 222 -10.21 14.89 13.99
C LEU A 222 -9.69 14.40 12.63
N ASN A 223 -8.97 13.28 12.60
CA ASN A 223 -8.47 12.66 11.38
C ASN A 223 -9.58 11.92 10.59
N LEU A 224 -10.56 11.31 11.26
CA LEU A 224 -11.74 10.69 10.64
C LEU A 224 -12.68 11.75 10.02
N ASN A 225 -12.82 12.91 10.65
CA ASN A 225 -13.63 14.02 10.11
C ASN A 225 -13.03 14.71 8.87
N LYS A 226 -11.81 14.35 8.46
CA LYS A 226 -11.16 14.81 7.22
C LYS A 226 -12.03 14.61 5.97
N SER A 227 -12.85 13.56 5.94
CA SER A 227 -13.75 13.26 4.81
C SER A 227 -15.04 14.10 4.82
N TRP A 228 -15.50 14.50 6.01
CA TRP A 228 -16.75 15.24 6.21
C TRP A 228 -16.55 16.77 6.23
N LEU A 229 -15.39 17.26 6.69
CA LEU A 229 -15.06 18.69 6.83
C LEU A 229 -14.59 19.39 5.54
N PHE A 230 -14.05 18.67 4.55
CA PHE A 230 -13.24 19.30 3.48
C PHE A 230 -13.65 18.99 2.03
N LYS A 231 -14.85 18.47 1.78
CA LYS A 231 -15.45 18.57 0.45
C LYS A 231 -16.16 19.92 0.35
N GLU A 232 -15.47 20.92 -0.20
CA GLU A 232 -16.11 22.18 -0.60
C GLU A 232 -17.13 21.87 -1.70
N ASP A 233 -18.39 22.26 -1.47
CA ASP A 233 -19.39 22.34 -2.54
C ASP A 233 -18.94 23.44 -3.51
N THR A 234 -18.35 23.07 -4.65
CA THR A 234 -17.98 24.04 -5.68
C THR A 234 -19.26 24.64 -6.26
N ASN A 235 -19.59 25.89 -5.98
CA ASN A 235 -20.71 26.63 -6.57
C ASN A 235 -20.16 27.83 -7.35
N ILE A 236 -19.80 27.61 -8.62
CA ILE A 236 -19.04 28.57 -9.44
C ILE A 236 -19.94 29.11 -10.56
N ASN A 237 -19.89 30.42 -10.83
CA ASN A 237 -20.50 30.99 -12.04
C ASN A 237 -19.47 31.03 -13.17
N VAL A 238 -19.54 30.06 -14.08
CA VAL A 238 -18.51 29.80 -15.08
C VAL A 238 -18.33 30.98 -16.04
N LEU A 239 -19.40 31.67 -16.45
CA LEU A 239 -19.33 32.85 -17.33
C LEU A 239 -18.54 34.02 -16.74
N LYS A 240 -18.54 34.18 -15.42
CA LYS A 240 -17.78 35.25 -14.75
C LYS A 240 -16.34 34.83 -14.41
N SER A 241 -16.08 33.53 -14.36
CA SER A 241 -14.82 32.98 -13.86
C SER A 241 -13.89 32.50 -14.99
N TYR A 242 -14.39 32.30 -16.21
CA TYR A 242 -13.62 31.79 -17.34
C TYR A 242 -13.90 32.62 -18.61
N PRO A 243 -12.90 32.78 -19.49
CA PRO A 243 -13.10 33.44 -20.79
C PRO A 243 -14.15 32.68 -21.60
N SER A 244 -14.96 33.45 -22.30
CA SER A 244 -16.05 32.92 -23.12
C SER A 244 -15.79 33.34 -24.56
N PHE A 245 -16.10 32.46 -25.51
CA PHE A 245 -15.98 32.75 -26.93
C PHE A 245 -17.35 32.56 -27.59
N THR A 246 -17.60 33.37 -28.63
CA THR A 246 -18.87 33.37 -29.36
C THR A 246 -18.59 33.53 -30.85
N HIS A 247 -19.28 32.74 -31.68
CA HIS A 247 -19.22 32.85 -33.15
C HIS A 247 -20.34 33.73 -33.69
N VAL A 248 -21.46 33.81 -32.97
CA VAL A 248 -22.72 34.39 -33.47
C VAL A 248 -23.33 35.37 -32.48
N GLY A 249 -22.50 36.08 -31.73
CA GLY A 249 -22.93 37.03 -30.72
C GLY A 249 -21.82 37.98 -30.28
N THR A 250 -22.12 38.78 -29.26
CA THR A 250 -21.18 39.67 -28.58
C THR A 250 -21.20 39.39 -27.08
N ILE A 251 -20.06 39.63 -26.43
CA ILE A 251 -19.91 39.45 -24.99
C ILE A 251 -19.91 40.84 -24.36
N ASP A 252 -20.84 41.08 -23.45
CA ASP A 252 -20.86 42.31 -22.66
C ASP A 252 -19.66 42.32 -21.71
N ASN A 253 -18.79 43.33 -21.88
CA ASN A 253 -17.54 43.45 -21.13
C ASN A 253 -17.76 43.65 -19.61
N VAL A 254 -18.91 44.19 -19.19
CA VAL A 254 -19.23 44.49 -17.79
C VAL A 254 -20.00 43.35 -17.14
N SER A 255 -21.10 42.90 -17.77
CA SER A 255 -21.95 41.86 -17.18
C SER A 255 -21.43 40.43 -17.43
N LYS A 256 -20.53 40.26 -18.40
CA LYS A 256 -20.05 38.97 -18.96
C LYS A 256 -21.19 38.09 -19.50
N GLN A 257 -22.34 38.68 -19.81
CA GLN A 257 -23.42 38.02 -20.54
C GLN A 257 -23.05 37.89 -22.01
N VAL A 258 -23.52 36.82 -22.65
CA VAL A 258 -23.28 36.58 -24.08
C VAL A 258 -24.58 36.72 -24.83
N ASN A 259 -24.66 37.71 -25.72
CA ASN A 259 -25.86 38.09 -26.45
C ASN A 259 -25.71 37.70 -27.91
N GLY A 260 -26.68 36.96 -28.45
CA GLY A 260 -26.67 36.43 -29.80
C GLY A 260 -27.21 37.40 -30.83
N ASP A 261 -26.65 37.31 -32.03
CA ASP A 261 -27.14 37.96 -33.23
C ASP A 261 -28.12 37.01 -33.94
N GLY A 262 -29.40 37.39 -33.98
CA GLY A 262 -30.46 36.55 -34.55
C GLY A 262 -30.34 36.32 -36.05
N SER A 263 -29.47 37.04 -36.78
CA SER A 263 -29.25 36.82 -38.20
C SER A 263 -28.30 35.63 -38.50
N LYS A 264 -27.59 35.12 -37.48
CA LYS A 264 -26.53 34.11 -37.62
C LYS A 264 -26.85 32.83 -36.85
N GLU A 265 -26.37 31.71 -37.38
CA GLU A 265 -26.48 30.37 -36.80
C GLU A 265 -25.10 29.85 -36.41
N GLY A 266 -24.94 29.35 -35.19
CA GLY A 266 -23.64 28.92 -34.68
C GLY A 266 -23.54 28.84 -33.16
N PHE A 267 -22.32 28.60 -32.67
CA PHE A 267 -22.05 28.57 -31.23
C PHE A 267 -22.12 29.97 -30.64
N LEU A 268 -23.21 30.22 -29.91
CA LEU A 268 -23.35 31.43 -29.11
C LEU A 268 -22.36 31.43 -27.95
N LEU A 269 -22.06 30.27 -27.37
CA LEU A 269 -21.04 30.10 -26.33
C LEU A 269 -20.24 28.82 -26.55
N PHE A 270 -18.91 28.92 -26.56
CA PHE A 270 -18.00 27.76 -26.58
C PHE A 270 -16.62 28.10 -25.97
N GLY A 271 -15.75 27.10 -25.79
CA GLY A 271 -14.32 27.29 -25.46
C GLY A 271 -13.94 27.42 -23.99
N GLN A 272 -14.87 27.23 -23.04
CA GLN A 272 -14.56 27.27 -21.61
C GLN A 272 -13.88 25.96 -21.16
N ASN A 273 -12.56 25.80 -21.32
CA ASN A 273 -11.86 24.64 -20.76
C ASN A 273 -11.78 24.75 -19.24
N VAL A 274 -12.79 24.24 -18.53
CA VAL A 274 -12.83 24.23 -17.07
C VAL A 274 -12.18 22.93 -16.57
N PRO A 275 -11.00 22.99 -15.92
CA PRO A 275 -10.37 21.79 -15.38
C PRO A 275 -11.14 21.33 -14.15
N LEU A 276 -11.77 20.15 -14.23
CA LEU A 276 -12.55 19.58 -13.13
C LEU A 276 -11.88 18.33 -12.58
N ALA A 277 -11.90 18.21 -11.26
CA ALA A 277 -11.44 17.02 -10.57
C ALA A 277 -12.38 15.83 -10.82
N LYS A 278 -11.89 14.61 -10.56
CA LYS A 278 -12.71 13.40 -10.66
C LYS A 278 -13.92 13.48 -9.71
N GLY A 279 -15.14 13.50 -10.25
CA GLY A 279 -16.34 13.75 -9.44
C GLY A 279 -17.67 13.77 -10.21
N LYS A 280 -18.78 13.93 -9.48
CA LYS A 280 -20.12 14.14 -10.05
C LYS A 280 -20.51 15.61 -9.93
N TYR A 281 -20.96 16.20 -11.02
CA TYR A 281 -21.27 17.63 -11.12
C TYR A 281 -22.67 17.86 -11.68
N ARG A 282 -23.20 19.05 -11.43
CA ARG A 282 -24.42 19.59 -12.01
C ARG A 282 -24.15 21.00 -12.51
N VAL A 283 -24.40 21.25 -13.78
CA VAL A 283 -24.35 22.61 -14.35
C VAL A 283 -25.76 23.11 -14.62
N LYS A 284 -26.00 24.41 -14.46
CA LYS A 284 -27.24 25.09 -14.82
C LYS A 284 -26.96 26.26 -15.75
N PHE A 285 -27.52 26.25 -16.95
CA PHE A 285 -27.51 27.36 -17.91
C PHE A 285 -28.78 28.19 -17.71
N LYS A 286 -28.66 29.51 -17.60
CA LYS A 286 -29.79 30.44 -17.61
C LYS A 286 -29.76 31.22 -18.92
N ILE A 287 -30.76 31.00 -19.77
CA ILE A 287 -30.81 31.50 -21.15
C ILE A 287 -32.11 32.25 -21.37
N ASN A 288 -32.03 33.46 -21.90
CA ASN A 288 -33.17 34.28 -22.28
C ASN A 288 -33.35 34.26 -23.81
N LEU A 289 -34.59 34.27 -24.29
CA LEU A 289 -34.92 34.48 -25.71
C LEU A 289 -35.62 35.84 -25.86
N SER A 290 -34.97 36.80 -26.52
CA SER A 290 -35.46 38.19 -26.58
C SER A 290 -36.59 38.39 -27.59
N ASN A 291 -36.62 37.63 -28.68
CA ASN A 291 -37.66 37.71 -29.72
C ASN A 291 -38.70 36.58 -29.63
N LEU A 292 -39.08 36.19 -28.41
CA LEU A 292 -40.06 35.13 -28.16
C LEU A 292 -41.45 35.52 -28.72
N ASN A 293 -41.95 34.77 -29.70
CA ASN A 293 -43.32 34.90 -30.19
C ASN A 293 -44.18 33.72 -29.70
N LYS A 294 -45.28 34.02 -29.00
CA LYS A 294 -46.20 33.00 -28.45
C LYS A 294 -47.03 32.29 -29.52
N ASN A 295 -47.10 32.86 -30.73
CA ASN A 295 -47.86 32.30 -31.86
C ASN A 295 -47.00 31.43 -32.79
N ASP A 296 -45.68 31.37 -32.58
CA ASP A 296 -44.77 30.50 -33.34
C ASP A 296 -44.96 29.02 -32.94
N ASP A 297 -44.69 28.09 -33.87
CA ASP A 297 -44.75 26.64 -33.63
C ASP A 297 -44.02 26.25 -32.33
N MET A 298 -44.70 25.49 -31.47
CA MET A 298 -44.18 25.08 -30.16
C MET A 298 -42.92 24.22 -30.28
N GLU A 299 -42.77 23.43 -31.34
CA GLU A 299 -41.62 22.54 -31.56
C GLU A 299 -40.50 23.19 -32.40
N LYS A 300 -40.65 24.48 -32.76
CA LYS A 300 -39.59 25.26 -33.43
C LYS A 300 -38.31 25.21 -32.59
N LYS A 301 -37.22 24.73 -33.21
CA LYS A 301 -35.89 24.62 -32.58
C LYS A 301 -35.29 26.02 -32.40
N ILE A 302 -34.93 26.34 -31.16
CA ILE A 302 -34.39 27.64 -30.78
C ILE A 302 -32.88 27.54 -30.52
N ALA A 303 -32.46 26.53 -29.76
CA ALA A 303 -31.08 26.35 -29.34
C ALA A 303 -30.79 24.90 -28.93
N TYR A 304 -29.53 24.58 -28.66
CA TYR A 304 -29.19 23.45 -27.78
C TYR A 304 -28.06 23.80 -26.82
N CYS A 305 -28.02 23.10 -25.70
CA CYS A 305 -26.92 23.18 -24.74
C CYS A 305 -26.27 21.81 -24.60
N ASP A 306 -24.96 21.80 -24.39
CA ASP A 306 -24.25 20.58 -24.04
C ASP A 306 -23.08 20.85 -23.09
N VAL A 307 -22.55 19.75 -22.58
CA VAL A 307 -21.28 19.70 -21.86
C VAL A 307 -20.36 18.87 -22.74
N TYR A 308 -19.08 19.22 -22.88
CA TYR A 308 -18.12 18.45 -23.65
C TYR A 308 -16.90 18.18 -22.80
N ILE A 309 -16.44 16.92 -22.73
CA ILE A 309 -15.27 16.52 -21.96
C ILE A 309 -14.20 16.08 -22.95
N ASP A 310 -13.05 16.76 -22.93
CA ASP A 310 -11.97 16.52 -23.88
C ASP A 310 -11.49 15.06 -23.82
N GLY A 311 -11.39 14.38 -24.97
CA GLY A 311 -11.04 12.96 -25.07
C GLY A 311 -12.13 11.93 -24.74
N HIS A 312 -13.36 12.37 -24.40
CA HIS A 312 -14.47 11.49 -24.06
C HIS A 312 -15.80 11.94 -24.71
N GLU A 313 -15.93 11.71 -26.03
CA GLU A 313 -17.08 12.16 -26.82
C GLU A 313 -18.43 11.52 -26.44
N SER A 314 -18.44 10.39 -25.73
CA SER A 314 -19.65 9.59 -25.47
C SER A 314 -20.33 9.80 -24.11
N ILE A 315 -19.87 10.73 -23.26
CA ILE A 315 -20.24 10.78 -21.82
C ILE A 315 -21.11 11.99 -21.45
N SER A 316 -21.40 12.91 -22.36
CA SER A 316 -22.09 14.16 -22.03
C SER A 316 -23.36 14.41 -22.86
N GLY A 317 -24.50 14.54 -22.17
CA GLY A 317 -25.81 14.70 -22.82
C GLY A 317 -26.02 16.07 -23.46
N ILE A 318 -26.71 16.09 -24.60
CA ILE A 318 -27.18 17.29 -25.31
C ILE A 318 -28.64 17.54 -24.93
N LYS A 319 -29.03 18.80 -24.71
CA LYS A 319 -30.45 19.17 -24.56
C LYS A 319 -30.85 20.21 -25.59
N MET A 320 -31.76 19.83 -26.48
CA MET A 320 -32.45 20.74 -27.40
C MET A 320 -33.44 21.63 -26.65
N LEU A 321 -33.52 22.90 -27.03
CA LEU A 321 -34.47 23.88 -26.54
C LEU A 321 -35.39 24.32 -27.68
N THR A 322 -36.69 24.23 -27.41
CA THR A 322 -37.76 24.57 -28.36
C THR A 322 -38.50 25.83 -27.92
N ASN A 323 -39.34 26.39 -28.78
CA ASN A 323 -40.15 27.55 -28.47
C ASN A 323 -41.03 27.30 -27.22
N ARG A 324 -41.56 26.07 -27.07
CA ARG A 324 -42.32 25.62 -25.90
C ARG A 324 -41.58 25.80 -24.57
N ASP A 325 -40.27 25.59 -24.54
CA ASP A 325 -39.46 25.71 -23.32
C ASP A 325 -39.39 27.16 -22.82
N PHE A 326 -39.35 28.13 -23.74
CA PHE A 326 -39.28 29.55 -23.43
C PHE A 326 -40.68 30.16 -23.15
N ILE A 327 -41.74 29.67 -23.81
CA ILE A 327 -43.13 30.06 -23.47
C ILE A 327 -43.46 29.69 -22.02
N LYS A 328 -43.01 28.52 -21.56
CA LYS A 328 -43.22 28.08 -20.16
C LYS A 328 -42.47 28.95 -19.15
N ARG A 329 -41.25 29.37 -19.48
CA ARG A 329 -40.39 30.16 -18.59
C ARG A 329 -39.26 30.84 -19.37
N ASN A 330 -39.27 32.17 -19.42
CA ASN A 330 -38.21 32.98 -20.01
C ASN A 330 -37.76 34.06 -18.99
N PRO A 331 -36.47 34.11 -18.58
CA PRO A 331 -35.37 33.25 -18.99
C PRO A 331 -35.53 31.79 -18.52
N ASN A 332 -35.23 30.86 -19.42
CA ASN A 332 -35.28 29.42 -19.17
C ASN A 332 -34.01 28.95 -18.44
N THR A 333 -34.14 27.96 -17.56
CA THR A 333 -33.00 27.36 -16.85
C THR A 333 -32.86 25.88 -17.17
N VAL A 334 -31.77 25.53 -17.83
CA VAL A 334 -31.45 24.15 -18.24
C VAL A 334 -30.40 23.56 -17.31
N SER A 335 -30.58 22.32 -16.86
CA SER A 335 -29.59 21.68 -15.97
C SER A 335 -29.13 20.31 -16.46
N PHE A 336 -27.82 20.07 -16.39
CA PHE A 336 -27.19 18.77 -16.69
C PHE A 336 -26.56 18.19 -15.45
N LYS A 337 -26.55 16.87 -15.33
CA LYS A 337 -25.70 16.14 -14.39
C LYS A 337 -24.68 15.36 -15.21
N PHE A 338 -23.40 15.45 -14.85
CA PHE A 338 -22.33 14.76 -15.56
C PHE A 338 -21.27 14.26 -14.58
N ARG A 339 -20.42 13.33 -15.02
CA ARG A 339 -19.36 12.74 -14.20
C ARG A 339 -18.02 12.90 -14.92
N VAL A 340 -17.03 13.38 -14.17
CA VAL A 340 -15.64 13.48 -14.61
C VAL A 340 -14.89 12.27 -14.06
N ILE A 341 -14.22 11.51 -14.94
CA ILE A 341 -13.66 10.18 -14.63
C ILE A 341 -12.15 10.25 -14.31
N GLU A 342 -11.49 11.29 -14.82
CA GLU A 342 -10.07 11.59 -14.61
C GLU A 342 -9.89 12.90 -13.84
N ASP A 343 -8.76 13.09 -13.17
CA ASP A 343 -8.52 14.30 -12.38
C ASP A 343 -7.99 15.43 -13.28
N LEU A 344 -8.54 16.64 -13.14
CA LEU A 344 -8.23 17.82 -13.97
C LEU A 344 -8.62 17.71 -15.46
N ALA A 345 -9.65 16.91 -15.80
CA ALA A 345 -10.17 16.85 -17.15
C ALA A 345 -10.75 18.21 -17.58
N ASN A 346 -10.47 18.64 -18.82
CA ASN A 346 -11.00 19.89 -19.37
C ASN A 346 -12.46 19.68 -19.80
N VAL A 347 -13.36 20.45 -19.20
CA VAL A 347 -14.79 20.38 -19.48
C VAL A 347 -15.27 21.69 -20.07
N GLN A 348 -15.89 21.64 -21.25
CA GLN A 348 -16.50 22.77 -21.94
C GLN A 348 -18.02 22.79 -21.74
N PHE A 349 -18.58 23.99 -21.62
CA PHE A 349 -20.03 24.23 -21.55
C PHE A 349 -20.43 25.04 -22.78
N ARG A 350 -21.23 24.46 -23.68
CA ARG A 350 -21.54 25.09 -24.97
C ARG A 350 -23.02 25.38 -25.13
N VAL A 351 -23.32 26.46 -25.84
CA VAL A 351 -24.67 26.86 -26.24
C VAL A 351 -24.64 27.18 -27.72
N TYR A 352 -25.49 26.52 -28.49
CA TYR A 352 -25.65 26.73 -29.92
C TYR A 352 -26.99 27.39 -30.21
N GLN A 353 -26.99 28.41 -31.06
CA GLN A 353 -28.16 29.18 -31.47
C GLN A 353 -28.51 28.88 -32.93
N TYR A 354 -29.78 28.59 -33.22
CA TYR A 354 -30.29 28.46 -34.58
C TYR A 354 -30.68 29.83 -35.16
N LYS A 355 -30.62 29.97 -36.49
CA LYS A 355 -30.93 31.23 -37.19
C LYS A 355 -32.32 31.79 -36.81
N LEU A 356 -32.47 33.12 -36.84
CA LEU A 356 -33.69 33.88 -36.52
C LEU A 356 -34.09 33.90 -35.03
N ASN A 357 -33.23 33.44 -34.12
CA ASN A 357 -33.47 33.48 -32.67
C ASN A 357 -32.44 34.39 -31.98
N ILE A 358 -32.88 35.30 -31.12
CA ILE A 358 -32.00 36.23 -30.39
C ILE A 358 -31.89 35.76 -28.94
N LEU A 359 -30.85 34.97 -28.62
CA LEU A 359 -30.65 34.42 -27.27
C LEU A 359 -29.64 35.24 -26.47
N SER A 360 -29.79 35.26 -25.15
CA SER A 360 -28.72 35.68 -24.25
C SER A 360 -28.44 34.65 -23.15
N VAL A 361 -27.17 34.34 -22.92
CA VAL A 361 -26.74 33.46 -21.82
C VAL A 361 -26.37 34.33 -20.62
N GLU A 362 -27.24 34.32 -19.61
CA GLU A 362 -27.12 35.21 -18.45
C GLU A 362 -26.20 34.66 -17.35
N SER A 363 -26.20 33.33 -17.13
CA SER A 363 -25.32 32.69 -16.14
C SER A 363 -25.15 31.19 -16.39
N ILE A 364 -23.99 30.65 -16.02
CA ILE A 364 -23.73 29.20 -15.99
C ILE A 364 -23.26 28.84 -14.60
N LYS A 365 -24.09 28.14 -13.82
CA LYS A 365 -23.76 27.76 -12.44
C LYS A 365 -23.36 26.30 -12.35
N LEU A 366 -22.11 26.03 -12.00
CA LEU A 366 -21.57 24.69 -11.77
C LEU A 366 -21.60 24.34 -10.27
N GLN A 367 -22.15 23.17 -9.94
CA GLN A 367 -22.34 22.64 -8.59
C GLN A 367 -21.79 21.21 -8.48
N SER A 368 -21.10 20.87 -7.39
CA SER A 368 -20.80 19.45 -7.09
C SER A 368 -22.09 18.74 -6.64
N VAL A 369 -22.26 17.46 -6.99
CA VAL A 369 -23.44 16.67 -6.60
C VAL A 369 -23.03 15.65 -5.55
N ILE A 370 -23.03 16.07 -4.29
CA ILE A 370 -23.04 15.16 -3.14
C ILE A 370 -24.51 14.81 -2.87
N GLY A 371 -24.80 13.55 -2.53
CA GLY A 371 -26.15 13.06 -2.29
C GLY A 371 -26.95 14.01 -1.40
N LYS A 372 -28.13 14.42 -1.89
CA LYS A 372 -29.13 15.12 -1.07
C LYS A 372 -29.63 14.15 0.01
N SER A 373 -28.91 14.05 1.12
CA SER A 373 -29.48 13.66 2.40
C SER A 373 -28.92 14.61 3.43
N ILE A 374 -29.80 15.23 4.20
CA ILE A 374 -29.58 16.30 5.18
C ILE A 374 -29.74 17.70 4.56
N ALA A 375 -30.83 18.33 4.97
CA ALA A 375 -31.23 19.67 4.60
C ALA A 375 -30.11 20.69 4.81
N THR A 376 -30.07 21.65 3.89
CA THR A 376 -29.25 22.85 3.91
C THR A 376 -29.43 23.62 5.22
N VAL A 377 -28.49 23.47 6.16
CA VAL A 377 -28.26 24.43 7.24
C VAL A 377 -27.13 25.35 6.81
N LYS A 378 -27.50 26.60 6.50
CA LYS A 378 -26.56 27.69 6.25
C LYS A 378 -25.81 28.03 7.55
N THR A 379 -24.58 28.50 7.38
CA THR A 379 -23.59 28.95 8.38
C THR A 379 -22.70 27.86 8.98
N GLY A 380 -21.41 27.90 8.61
CA GLY A 380 -20.36 26.99 9.11
C GLY A 380 -20.06 27.11 10.60
N ILE A 381 -20.70 28.04 11.32
CA ILE A 381 -20.55 28.23 12.77
C ILE A 381 -21.38 27.18 13.53
N ILE A 382 -22.62 26.90 13.10
CA ILE A 382 -23.51 25.94 13.76
C ILE A 382 -23.02 24.50 13.57
N ARG A 383 -22.47 24.16 12.40
CA ARG A 383 -21.78 22.86 12.19
C ARG A 383 -20.58 22.68 13.13
N LYS A 384 -19.79 23.74 13.34
CA LYS A 384 -18.67 23.72 14.29
C LYS A 384 -19.16 23.59 15.74
N LEU A 385 -20.27 24.25 16.09
CA LEU A 385 -20.89 24.18 17.42
C LEU A 385 -21.48 22.80 17.72
N ILE A 386 -22.16 22.17 16.77
CA ILE A 386 -22.73 20.83 16.91
C ILE A 386 -21.62 19.79 17.07
N VAL A 387 -20.53 19.92 16.30
CA VAL A 387 -19.34 19.07 16.47
C VAL A 387 -18.72 19.31 17.84
N LEU A 388 -18.60 20.56 18.31
CA LEU A 388 -18.09 20.86 19.65
C LEU A 388 -18.96 20.21 20.75
N ILE A 389 -20.28 20.34 20.66
CA ILE A 389 -21.23 19.78 21.64
C ILE A 389 -21.20 18.24 21.61
N LEU A 390 -21.22 17.61 20.44
CA LEU A 390 -21.10 16.15 20.32
C LEU A 390 -19.74 15.65 20.81
N THR A 391 -18.67 16.41 20.61
CA THR A 391 -17.34 16.11 21.13
C THR A 391 -17.33 16.20 22.66
N ILE A 392 -17.96 17.22 23.25
CA ILE A 392 -18.09 17.38 24.70
C ILE A 392 -18.92 16.25 25.32
N ILE A 393 -20.05 15.88 24.71
CA ILE A 393 -20.91 14.77 25.18
C ILE A 393 -20.15 13.45 25.10
N MET A 394 -19.42 13.19 24.00
CA MET A 394 -18.65 11.96 23.84
C MET A 394 -17.44 11.89 24.77
N ILE A 395 -16.73 13.01 24.98
CA ILE A 395 -15.66 13.12 26.00
C ILE A 395 -16.25 12.85 27.38
N SER A 396 -17.44 13.37 27.69
CA SER A 396 -18.13 13.12 28.96
C SER A 396 -18.52 11.64 29.14
N CYS A 397 -19.01 10.98 28.09
CA CYS A 397 -19.30 9.54 28.09
C CYS A 397 -18.03 8.67 28.20
N LEU A 398 -16.93 9.07 27.55
CA LEU A 398 -15.63 8.38 27.64
C LEU A 398 -15.01 8.55 29.03
N ILE A 399 -15.12 9.73 29.64
CA ILE A 399 -14.72 9.97 31.03
C ILE A 399 -15.56 9.12 31.99
N PHE A 400 -16.86 8.97 31.72
CA PHE A 400 -17.76 8.13 32.52
C PHE A 400 -17.44 6.62 32.40
N ILE A 401 -17.23 6.11 31.19
CA ILE A 401 -16.78 4.73 30.93
C ILE A 401 -15.40 4.48 31.54
N PHE A 402 -14.50 5.46 31.47
CA PHE A 402 -13.17 5.38 32.09
C PHE A 402 -13.25 5.37 33.61
N LYS A 403 -14.20 6.10 34.21
CA LYS A 403 -14.48 6.07 35.66
C LYS A 403 -14.99 4.69 36.11
N ILE A 404 -15.81 4.03 35.28
CA ILE A 404 -16.27 2.64 35.50
C ILE A 404 -15.10 1.65 35.34
N TYR A 405 -14.28 1.80 34.30
CA TYR A 405 -13.08 0.97 34.03
C TYR A 405 -12.00 1.11 35.12
N PHE A 406 -11.84 2.31 35.68
CA PHE A 406 -10.90 2.62 36.76
C PHE A 406 -11.27 1.93 38.09
N ASN A 407 -12.57 1.76 38.34
CA ASN A 407 -13.07 1.01 39.49
C ASN A 407 -12.86 -0.51 39.35
N LEU A 408 -12.71 -1.03 38.11
CA LEU A 408 -12.47 -2.45 37.82
C LEU A 408 -10.99 -2.87 37.85
N LEU A 409 -10.04 -1.94 37.67
CA LEU A 409 -8.58 -2.18 37.57
C LEU A 409 -7.85 -2.44 38.90
N THR A 410 -8.57 -2.70 39.99
CA THR A 410 -7.98 -2.93 41.33
C THR A 410 -7.45 -4.37 41.53
N SER A 411 -7.67 -5.29 40.58
CA SER A 411 -7.16 -6.67 40.65
C SER A 411 -5.89 -6.89 39.81
N ASN A 412 -4.97 -7.76 40.26
CA ASN A 412 -3.76 -8.12 39.50
C ASN A 412 -4.07 -8.77 38.13
N ARG A 413 -5.20 -9.50 38.02
CA ARG A 413 -5.62 -10.15 36.77
C ARG A 413 -6.06 -9.13 35.72
N THR A 414 -6.80 -8.09 36.12
CA THR A 414 -7.25 -7.02 35.22
C THR A 414 -6.09 -6.21 34.64
N LYS A 415 -5.01 -6.02 35.41
CA LYS A 415 -3.79 -5.35 34.93
C LYS A 415 -3.14 -6.13 33.79
N VAL A 416 -2.93 -7.43 33.95
CA VAL A 416 -2.31 -8.27 32.93
C VAL A 416 -3.14 -8.26 31.64
N VAL A 417 -4.47 -8.44 31.74
CA VAL A 417 -5.34 -8.38 30.56
C VAL A 417 -5.24 -7.02 29.85
N SER A 418 -5.21 -5.92 30.60
CA SER A 418 -5.09 -4.58 30.01
C SER A 418 -3.77 -4.35 29.26
N GLU A 419 -2.67 -4.96 29.72
CA GLU A 419 -1.35 -4.91 29.06
C GLU A 419 -1.44 -5.55 27.65
N TYR A 420 -2.03 -6.74 27.52
CA TYR A 420 -2.20 -7.40 26.22
C TYR A 420 -3.17 -6.65 25.30
N VAL A 421 -4.31 -6.18 25.84
CA VAL A 421 -5.30 -5.39 25.08
C VAL A 421 -4.67 -4.13 24.51
N LEU A 422 -3.82 -3.43 25.28
CA LEU A 422 -3.12 -2.24 24.80
C LEU A 422 -2.19 -2.55 23.64
N VAL A 423 -1.40 -3.62 23.71
CA VAL A 423 -0.51 -4.04 22.60
C VAL A 423 -1.31 -4.44 21.36
N ILE A 424 -2.44 -5.13 21.52
CA ILE A 424 -3.35 -5.46 20.40
C ILE A 424 -3.85 -4.18 19.73
N ILE A 425 -4.34 -3.21 20.50
CA ILE A 425 -4.84 -1.94 19.97
C ILE A 425 -3.73 -1.18 19.26
N LEU A 426 -2.55 -1.06 19.88
CA LEU A 426 -1.40 -0.38 19.27
C LEU A 426 -0.93 -1.08 17.99
N CYS A 427 -0.93 -2.41 17.97
CA CYS A 427 -0.60 -3.19 16.78
C CYS A 427 -1.58 -2.89 15.64
N LEU A 428 -2.88 -2.94 15.91
CA LEU A 428 -3.91 -2.61 14.90
C LEU A 428 -3.81 -1.17 14.41
N LEU A 429 -3.63 -0.19 15.32
CA LEU A 429 -3.51 1.21 14.95
C LEU A 429 -2.26 1.46 14.08
N THR A 430 -1.13 0.87 14.44
CA THR A 430 0.12 0.93 13.67
C THR A 430 -0.06 0.27 12.31
N PHE A 431 -0.66 -0.92 12.26
CA PHE A 431 -0.95 -1.64 11.01
C PHE A 431 -1.82 -0.80 10.08
N LEU A 432 -2.95 -0.29 10.60
CA LEU A 432 -3.85 0.57 9.84
C LEU A 432 -3.11 1.80 9.33
N TRP A 433 -2.31 2.46 10.19
CA TRP A 433 -1.58 3.67 9.83
C TRP A 433 -0.58 3.47 8.69
N ILE A 434 0.21 2.40 8.75
CA ILE A 434 1.20 2.05 7.72
C ILE A 434 0.47 1.71 6.42
N THR A 435 -0.46 0.76 6.48
CA THR A 435 -1.11 0.15 5.31
C THR A 435 -2.19 1.01 4.66
N LYS A 436 -2.73 2.00 5.40
CA LYS A 436 -3.88 2.83 5.00
C LYS A 436 -5.10 2.00 4.57
N LEU A 437 -5.27 0.83 5.19
CA LEU A 437 -6.32 -0.14 4.86
C LEU A 437 -7.74 0.45 4.91
N TRP A 438 -7.96 1.52 5.69
CA TRP A 438 -9.26 2.23 5.72
C TRP A 438 -9.66 2.88 4.39
N LYS A 439 -8.77 2.92 3.38
CA LYS A 439 -9.07 3.44 2.03
C LYS A 439 -9.67 2.41 1.10
N THR A 440 -9.64 1.14 1.46
CA THR A 440 -9.89 -0.01 0.59
C THR A 440 -10.79 -1.02 1.31
N SER A 441 -11.33 -1.97 0.56
CA SER A 441 -12.17 -3.03 1.13
C SER A 441 -11.31 -4.23 1.51
N LEU A 442 -11.57 -4.80 2.69
CA LEU A 442 -10.97 -6.07 3.13
C LEU A 442 -11.37 -7.28 2.26
N ARG A 443 -12.39 -7.14 1.41
CA ARG A 443 -12.83 -8.17 0.44
C ARG A 443 -12.03 -8.17 -0.86
N VAL A 444 -11.05 -7.27 -0.98
CA VAL A 444 -10.10 -7.26 -2.09
C VAL A 444 -8.78 -7.77 -1.52
N PRO A 445 -8.15 -8.78 -2.12
CA PRO A 445 -6.91 -9.34 -1.59
C PRO A 445 -5.81 -8.28 -1.59
N ILE A 446 -4.93 -8.32 -0.60
CA ILE A 446 -3.82 -7.37 -0.46
C ILE A 446 -2.88 -7.41 -1.70
N ASP A 447 -2.66 -8.59 -2.24
CA ASP A 447 -1.91 -8.86 -3.49
C ASP A 447 -2.70 -9.85 -4.36
N TYR A 448 -2.57 -9.76 -5.68
CA TYR A 448 -3.39 -10.48 -6.66
C TYR A 448 -2.56 -11.01 -7.86
N GLY A 449 -1.30 -11.37 -7.62
CA GLY A 449 -0.43 -12.01 -8.60
C GLY A 449 0.58 -12.98 -7.97
N GLY A 450 1.23 -13.80 -8.80
CA GLY A 450 2.30 -14.71 -8.37
C GLY A 450 1.88 -15.64 -7.22
N ASP A 451 2.79 -15.83 -6.25
CA ASP A 451 2.58 -16.76 -5.12
C ASP A 451 1.38 -16.38 -4.21
N ALA A 452 0.90 -15.14 -4.27
CA ALA A 452 -0.33 -14.77 -3.58
C ALA A 452 -1.54 -15.55 -4.12
N LEU A 453 -1.55 -15.90 -5.41
CA LEU A 453 -2.60 -16.72 -6.03
C LEU A 453 -2.52 -18.18 -5.58
N PHE A 454 -1.33 -18.71 -5.30
CA PHE A 454 -1.16 -20.02 -4.67
C PHE A 454 -1.73 -20.02 -3.25
N SER A 455 -1.38 -19.00 -2.44
CA SER A 455 -1.94 -18.83 -1.10
C SER A 455 -3.46 -18.70 -1.14
N ALA A 456 -4.01 -17.89 -2.05
CA ALA A 456 -5.43 -17.74 -2.26
C ALA A 456 -6.11 -19.07 -2.66
N MET A 457 -5.50 -19.85 -3.54
CA MET A 457 -6.01 -21.15 -3.98
C MET A 457 -6.10 -22.13 -2.81
N THR A 458 -5.08 -22.23 -1.96
CA THR A 458 -5.10 -23.14 -0.79
C THR A 458 -6.16 -22.74 0.23
N ILE A 459 -6.36 -21.42 0.44
CA ILE A 459 -7.43 -20.88 1.30
C ILE A 459 -8.81 -21.21 0.72
N LYS A 460 -9.07 -20.87 -0.54
CA LYS A 460 -10.35 -21.18 -1.18
C LYS A 460 -10.62 -22.68 -1.21
N SER A 461 -9.59 -23.51 -1.41
CA SER A 461 -9.73 -24.97 -1.33
C SER A 461 -10.17 -25.44 0.05
N THR A 462 -9.64 -24.84 1.13
CA THR A 462 -10.05 -25.12 2.52
C THR A 462 -11.51 -24.72 2.80
N ILE A 463 -11.97 -23.64 2.16
CA ILE A 463 -13.36 -23.18 2.22
C ILE A 463 -14.28 -24.15 1.45
N ASP A 464 -13.96 -24.44 0.19
CA ASP A 464 -14.83 -25.17 -0.74
C ASP A 464 -14.83 -26.70 -0.55
N ASN A 465 -13.74 -27.28 -0.03
CA ASN A 465 -13.51 -28.75 -0.02
C ASN A 465 -13.19 -29.31 1.39
N ASN A 466 -13.60 -28.61 2.45
CA ASN A 466 -13.28 -28.88 3.86
C ASN A 466 -11.82 -28.67 4.26
N TRP A 467 -10.86 -29.07 3.42
CA TRP A 467 -9.41 -28.92 3.65
C TRP A 467 -8.66 -28.67 2.34
N TYR A 468 -7.37 -28.33 2.43
CA TYR A 468 -6.56 -27.95 1.25
C TYR A 468 -6.08 -29.11 0.38
N TRP A 469 -6.14 -30.37 0.87
CA TRP A 469 -5.53 -31.52 0.19
C TRP A 469 -6.17 -31.83 -1.17
N ASN A 470 -7.49 -31.69 -1.26
CA ASN A 470 -8.28 -32.09 -2.42
C ASN A 470 -9.13 -30.91 -2.88
N ASN A 471 -9.16 -30.66 -4.18
CA ASN A 471 -10.00 -29.63 -4.76
C ASN A 471 -10.64 -30.10 -6.06
N LYS A 472 -11.97 -30.27 -6.06
CA LYS A 472 -12.74 -30.76 -7.22
C LYS A 472 -13.00 -29.70 -8.31
N TYR A 473 -12.78 -28.43 -7.99
CA TYR A 473 -13.06 -27.27 -8.86
C TYR A 473 -11.82 -26.77 -9.61
N SER A 474 -10.64 -27.33 -9.33
CA SER A 474 -9.37 -27.05 -10.00
C SER A 474 -8.73 -28.38 -10.41
N GLY A 475 -7.82 -28.40 -11.39
CA GLY A 475 -7.22 -29.64 -11.90
C GLY A 475 -8.21 -30.54 -12.65
N ALA A 476 -9.26 -29.97 -13.28
CA ALA A 476 -10.22 -30.74 -14.07
C ALA A 476 -9.52 -31.48 -15.23
N PRO A 477 -9.94 -32.71 -15.57
CA PRO A 477 -11.16 -33.38 -15.13
C PRO A 477 -11.03 -34.21 -13.83
N THR A 478 -9.83 -34.50 -13.34
CA THR A 478 -9.63 -35.37 -12.16
C THR A 478 -9.78 -34.65 -10.83
N GLY A 479 -9.49 -33.35 -10.79
CA GLY A 479 -9.35 -32.57 -9.56
C GLY A 479 -7.88 -32.37 -9.18
N LEU A 480 -7.62 -31.32 -8.39
CA LEU A 480 -6.32 -31.02 -7.79
C LEU A 480 -6.12 -31.88 -6.53
N LEU A 481 -4.97 -32.55 -6.46
CA LEU A 481 -4.50 -33.34 -5.32
C LEU A 481 -3.14 -32.79 -4.86
N MET A 482 -3.08 -32.21 -3.66
CA MET A 482 -1.89 -31.54 -3.11
C MET A 482 -0.90 -32.50 -2.43
N HIS A 483 -1.17 -33.81 -2.41
CA HIS A 483 -0.38 -34.78 -1.64
C HIS A 483 1.10 -34.89 -2.07
N ASP A 484 1.41 -34.63 -3.34
CA ASP A 484 2.81 -34.61 -3.82
C ASP A 484 3.54 -33.28 -3.57
N TYR A 485 2.85 -32.27 -3.06
CA TYR A 485 3.40 -30.99 -2.65
C TYR A 485 3.05 -30.72 -1.16
N PRO A 486 3.65 -31.50 -0.24
CA PRO A 486 3.30 -31.46 1.17
C PRO A 486 3.56 -30.11 1.83
N MET A 487 2.66 -29.72 2.74
CA MET A 487 2.80 -28.53 3.58
C MET A 487 2.66 -28.90 5.06
N SER A 488 3.57 -28.42 5.91
CA SER A 488 3.52 -28.62 7.37
C SER A 488 2.89 -27.43 8.08
N GLU A 489 1.69 -27.03 7.62
CA GLU A 489 1.03 -25.76 7.96
C GLU A 489 -0.35 -25.97 8.63
N ASN A 490 -0.62 -27.17 9.20
CA ASN A 490 -1.96 -27.54 9.65
C ASN A 490 -2.53 -26.62 10.74
N VAL A 491 -1.71 -26.02 11.62
CA VAL A 491 -2.17 -25.03 12.60
C VAL A 491 -2.68 -23.77 11.90
N HIS A 492 -1.98 -23.30 10.86
CA HIS A 492 -2.45 -22.15 10.07
C HIS A 492 -3.75 -22.48 9.34
N PHE A 493 -3.84 -23.66 8.71
CA PHE A 493 -5.08 -24.10 8.06
C PHE A 493 -6.23 -24.28 9.04
N LEU A 494 -5.98 -24.71 10.28
CA LEU A 494 -6.99 -24.78 11.33
C LEU A 494 -7.52 -23.39 11.69
N ILE A 495 -6.62 -22.40 11.85
CA ILE A 495 -7.02 -21.01 12.09
C ILE A 495 -7.81 -20.46 10.90
N ILE A 496 -7.35 -20.69 9.66
CA ILE A 496 -8.07 -20.31 8.43
C ILE A 496 -9.45 -20.97 8.39
N LYS A 497 -9.55 -22.25 8.78
CA LYS A 497 -10.83 -22.98 8.83
C LYS A 497 -11.78 -22.35 9.85
N ILE A 498 -11.28 -21.97 11.03
CA ILE A 498 -12.08 -21.26 12.04
C ILE A 498 -12.57 -19.91 11.49
N ILE A 499 -11.70 -19.14 10.82
CA ILE A 499 -12.09 -17.87 10.20
C ILE A 499 -13.15 -18.09 9.12
N SER A 500 -13.04 -19.19 8.35
CA SER A 500 -13.99 -19.52 7.28
C SER A 500 -15.41 -19.84 7.76
N ILE A 501 -15.59 -20.17 9.05
CA ILE A 501 -16.93 -20.35 9.65
C ILE A 501 -17.75 -19.06 9.55
N PHE A 502 -17.10 -17.90 9.61
CA PHE A 502 -17.75 -16.59 9.59
C PHE A 502 -17.87 -15.98 8.18
N SER A 503 -17.13 -16.49 7.19
CA SER A 503 -17.14 -15.97 5.82
C SER A 503 -16.61 -16.99 4.82
N SER A 504 -17.33 -17.14 3.70
CA SER A 504 -16.89 -17.92 2.52
C SER A 504 -16.12 -17.10 1.48
N ASP A 505 -15.96 -15.79 1.70
CA ASP A 505 -15.16 -14.91 0.83
C ASP A 505 -13.66 -15.15 1.08
N TRP A 506 -12.98 -15.84 0.15
CA TRP A 506 -11.57 -16.23 0.28
C TRP A 506 -10.63 -15.04 0.46
N ALA A 507 -10.90 -13.89 -0.17
CA ALA A 507 -10.05 -12.71 -0.10
C ALA A 507 -10.16 -12.08 1.30
N LEU A 508 -11.38 -12.03 1.84
CA LEU A 508 -11.60 -11.59 3.22
C LEU A 508 -10.92 -12.52 4.23
N VAL A 509 -11.07 -13.85 4.06
CA VAL A 509 -10.43 -14.84 4.95
C VAL A 509 -8.90 -14.71 4.93
N MET A 510 -8.30 -14.60 3.73
CA MET A 510 -6.86 -14.40 3.56
C MET A 510 -6.36 -13.13 4.25
N ASN A 511 -7.06 -12.01 4.03
CA ASN A 511 -6.68 -10.73 4.62
C ASN A 511 -6.84 -10.72 6.14
N ILE A 512 -7.89 -11.34 6.69
CA ILE A 512 -8.08 -11.47 8.15
C ILE A 512 -6.97 -12.32 8.75
N PHE A 513 -6.64 -13.46 8.13
CA PHE A 513 -5.55 -14.31 8.61
C PHE A 513 -4.22 -13.56 8.58
N PHE A 514 -3.92 -12.84 7.49
CA PHE A 514 -2.72 -12.00 7.40
C PHE A 514 -2.67 -10.88 8.44
N ILE A 515 -3.79 -10.26 8.81
CA ILE A 515 -3.81 -9.26 9.91
C ILE A 515 -3.57 -9.95 11.27
N LEU A 516 -4.14 -11.14 11.45
CA LEU A 516 -4.01 -11.91 12.67
C LEU A 516 -2.56 -12.34 12.94
N THR A 517 -1.74 -12.58 11.91
CA THR A 517 -0.32 -12.94 12.10
C THR A 517 0.47 -11.83 12.80
N PHE A 518 0.18 -10.55 12.56
CA PHE A 518 0.79 -9.43 13.29
C PHE A 518 0.40 -9.46 14.78
N LEU A 519 -0.87 -9.70 15.07
CA LEU A 519 -1.36 -9.77 16.45
C LEU A 519 -0.75 -10.94 17.21
N LEU A 520 -0.74 -12.12 16.60
CA LEU A 520 -0.17 -13.32 17.20
C LEU A 520 1.34 -13.16 17.41
N ALA A 521 2.07 -12.53 16.49
CA ALA A 521 3.48 -12.23 16.65
C ALA A 521 3.74 -11.25 17.81
N ALA A 522 2.95 -10.18 17.92
CA ALA A 522 3.07 -9.23 19.04
C ALA A 522 2.74 -9.88 20.39
N ILE A 523 1.64 -10.65 20.46
CA ILE A 523 1.19 -11.30 21.70
C ILE A 523 2.21 -12.36 22.16
N SER A 524 2.70 -13.20 21.24
CA SER A 524 3.68 -14.24 21.55
C SER A 524 5.01 -13.63 22.02
N ALA A 525 5.52 -12.60 21.34
CA ALA A 525 6.73 -11.90 21.75
C ALA A 525 6.57 -11.23 23.12
N LEU A 526 5.45 -10.51 23.34
CA LEU A 526 5.14 -9.92 24.63
C LEU A 526 5.08 -10.98 25.73
N PHE A 527 4.35 -12.08 25.50
CA PHE A 527 4.23 -13.17 26.45
C PHE A 527 5.61 -13.68 26.90
N VAL A 528 6.51 -13.92 25.95
CA VAL A 528 7.87 -14.39 26.24
C VAL A 528 8.66 -13.36 27.04
N PHE A 529 8.67 -12.09 26.63
CA PHE A 529 9.37 -11.05 27.39
C PHE A 529 8.86 -10.93 28.84
N ARG A 530 7.55 -11.06 29.04
CA ARG A 530 6.93 -11.02 30.38
C ARG A 530 7.25 -12.28 31.19
N GLN A 531 7.37 -13.46 30.57
CA GLN A 531 7.84 -14.69 31.24
C GLN A 531 9.27 -14.55 31.78
N PHE A 532 10.14 -13.83 31.06
CA PHE A 532 11.49 -13.50 31.52
C PHE A 532 11.56 -12.22 32.37
N LYS A 533 10.41 -11.78 32.92
CA LYS A 533 10.27 -10.67 33.88
C LYS A 533 10.74 -9.29 33.38
N ILE A 534 10.87 -9.10 32.07
CA ILE A 534 11.22 -7.80 31.48
C ILE A 534 10.10 -6.81 31.74
N SER A 535 10.43 -5.57 32.11
CA SER A 535 9.48 -4.47 32.32
C SER A 535 8.52 -4.27 31.14
N TYR A 536 7.27 -3.90 31.42
CA TYR A 536 6.20 -3.89 30.42
C TYR A 536 6.48 -2.95 29.24
N ALA A 537 6.95 -1.72 29.49
CA ALA A 537 7.16 -0.73 28.42
C ALA A 537 8.19 -1.18 27.37
N PRO A 538 9.43 -1.59 27.71
CA PRO A 538 10.37 -2.10 26.71
C PRO A 538 9.86 -3.41 26.07
N ALA A 539 9.21 -4.30 26.82
CA ALA A 539 8.63 -5.52 26.28
C ALA A 539 7.54 -5.24 25.22
N ALA A 540 6.64 -4.28 25.49
CA ALA A 540 5.60 -3.86 24.56
C ALA A 540 6.20 -3.26 23.28
N ALA A 541 7.17 -2.34 23.41
CA ALA A 541 7.85 -1.73 22.27
C ALA A 541 8.52 -2.79 21.38
N ALA A 542 9.33 -3.69 21.95
CA ALA A 542 10.00 -4.73 21.18
C ALA A 542 9.04 -5.78 20.60
N SER A 543 7.95 -6.12 21.30
CA SER A 543 6.94 -7.03 20.76
C SER A 543 6.24 -6.46 19.52
N LEU A 544 6.01 -5.15 19.50
CA LEU A 544 5.47 -4.46 18.33
C LEU A 544 6.50 -4.39 17.21
N LEU A 545 7.76 -4.01 17.48
CA LEU A 545 8.82 -4.04 16.44
C LEU A 545 8.98 -5.44 15.85
N TYR A 546 8.94 -6.49 16.69
CA TYR A 546 8.97 -7.87 16.22
C TYR A 546 7.80 -8.23 15.30
N ALA A 547 6.59 -7.76 15.59
CA ALA A 547 5.43 -8.00 14.73
C ALA A 547 5.52 -7.26 13.38
N PHE A 548 6.21 -6.12 13.36
CA PHE A 548 6.33 -5.22 12.20
C PHE A 548 7.65 -5.38 11.42
N LEU A 549 8.38 -6.48 11.65
CA LEU A 549 9.63 -6.76 10.93
C LEU A 549 9.45 -6.58 9.41
N PRO A 550 10.46 -6.01 8.71
CA PRO A 550 10.37 -5.74 7.26
C PRO A 550 9.99 -6.97 6.44
N THR A 551 10.43 -8.16 6.87
CA THR A 551 10.11 -9.44 6.24
C THR A 551 8.60 -9.70 6.15
N HIS A 552 7.82 -9.27 7.15
CA HIS A 552 6.36 -9.44 7.19
C HIS A 552 5.70 -8.70 6.01
N PHE A 553 6.23 -7.52 5.65
CA PHE A 553 5.73 -6.68 4.57
C PHE A 553 6.29 -7.07 3.20
N PHE A 554 7.58 -7.35 3.08
CA PHE A 554 8.19 -7.70 1.79
C PHE A 554 7.69 -9.03 1.26
N ARG A 555 7.45 -9.99 2.14
CA ARG A 555 6.92 -11.31 1.76
C ARG A 555 5.41 -11.33 1.62
N ASN A 556 4.70 -10.54 2.45
CA ASN A 556 3.26 -10.31 2.39
C ASN A 556 2.42 -11.61 2.29
N VAL A 557 1.19 -11.51 1.78
CA VAL A 557 0.32 -12.65 1.46
C VAL A 557 0.91 -13.59 0.41
N SER A 558 1.96 -13.19 -0.32
CA SER A 558 2.65 -14.04 -1.29
C SER A 558 3.43 -15.17 -0.61
N HIS A 559 3.94 -14.94 0.60
CA HIS A 559 4.46 -16.02 1.46
C HIS A 559 3.74 -16.05 2.81
N LEU A 560 2.42 -16.14 2.76
CA LEU A 560 1.53 -16.03 3.91
C LEU A 560 1.93 -16.91 5.12
N PHE A 561 2.29 -18.17 4.86
CA PHE A 561 2.70 -19.10 5.92
C PHE A 561 4.10 -18.81 6.46
N VAL A 562 5.00 -18.25 5.63
CA VAL A 562 6.33 -17.81 6.08
C VAL A 562 6.20 -16.59 6.98
N VAL A 563 5.35 -15.62 6.67
CA VAL A 563 5.19 -14.45 7.55
C VAL A 563 4.44 -14.76 8.86
N SER A 564 3.91 -15.98 9.00
CA SER A 564 3.18 -16.47 10.18
C SER A 564 4.13 -16.99 11.28
N TYR A 565 5.17 -16.23 11.64
CA TYR A 565 6.23 -16.64 12.58
C TYR A 565 5.86 -16.48 14.08
N TYR A 566 4.59 -16.38 14.43
CA TYR A 566 4.15 -16.16 15.82
C TYR A 566 4.48 -17.31 16.79
N ALA A 567 4.81 -18.50 16.29
CA ALA A 567 5.28 -19.61 17.12
C ALA A 567 6.78 -19.49 17.50
N VAL A 568 7.55 -18.66 16.77
CA VAL A 568 9.00 -18.51 16.94
C VAL A 568 9.39 -17.99 18.33
N PRO A 569 8.77 -16.93 18.88
CA PRO A 569 9.08 -16.49 20.25
C PRO A 569 8.86 -17.60 21.29
N LEU A 570 7.77 -18.36 21.14
CA LEU A 570 7.37 -19.40 22.09
C LEU A 570 8.38 -20.55 22.11
N ILE A 571 8.85 -21.01 20.95
CA ILE A 571 9.87 -22.06 20.90
C ILE A 571 11.23 -21.55 21.40
N ILE A 572 11.58 -20.28 21.16
CA ILE A 572 12.80 -19.68 21.73
C ILE A 572 12.74 -19.66 23.26
N MET A 573 11.59 -19.37 23.87
CA MET A 573 11.42 -19.49 25.31
C MET A 573 11.71 -20.91 25.82
N VAL A 574 11.20 -21.93 25.13
CA VAL A 574 11.46 -23.33 25.47
C VAL A 574 12.94 -23.69 25.32
N ILE A 575 13.58 -23.25 24.23
CA ILE A 575 15.03 -23.43 24.00
C ILE A 575 15.83 -22.80 25.14
N LEU A 576 15.47 -21.59 25.57
CA LEU A 576 16.13 -20.92 26.69
C LEU A 576 15.91 -21.64 28.02
N TRP A 577 14.82 -22.38 28.21
CA TRP A 577 14.64 -23.23 29.38
C TRP A 577 15.58 -24.44 29.39
N ILE A 578 16.07 -24.92 28.24
CA ILE A 578 17.06 -26.01 28.17
C ILE A 578 18.38 -25.59 28.85
N TYR A 579 18.76 -24.32 28.74
CA TYR A 579 19.96 -23.78 29.42
C TYR A 579 19.79 -23.65 30.94
N SER A 580 18.55 -23.71 31.46
CA SER A 580 18.30 -23.50 32.89
C SER A 580 18.64 -24.72 33.74
N ASP A 581 18.80 -24.52 35.05
CA ASP A 581 19.02 -25.61 36.02
C ASP A 581 17.85 -26.59 36.15
N ASN A 582 16.67 -26.18 35.68
CA ASN A 582 15.45 -26.99 35.66
C ASN A 582 14.92 -27.02 34.23
N PRO A 583 15.57 -27.79 33.33
CA PRO A 583 15.15 -27.89 31.94
C PRO A 583 13.78 -28.59 31.85
N PRO A 584 13.06 -28.47 30.72
CA PRO A 584 11.84 -29.23 30.50
C PRO A 584 12.07 -30.74 30.76
N PHE A 585 11.04 -31.43 31.25
CA PHE A 585 11.07 -32.86 31.63
C PHE A 585 11.84 -33.20 32.90
N PHE A 586 12.46 -32.22 33.57
CA PHE A 586 13.22 -32.46 34.78
C PHE A 586 12.90 -31.41 35.86
N ILE A 587 12.83 -31.87 37.10
CA ILE A 587 12.72 -31.01 38.29
C ILE A 587 13.92 -31.30 39.17
N LYS A 588 14.57 -30.25 39.67
CA LYS A 588 15.63 -30.40 40.68
C LYS A 588 15.05 -30.96 41.97
N GLU A 589 15.63 -32.05 42.44
CA GLU A 589 15.24 -32.66 43.69
C GLU A 589 15.76 -31.82 44.87
N LYS A 590 14.93 -31.59 45.90
CA LYS A 590 15.39 -30.88 47.10
C LYS A 590 16.46 -31.75 47.78
N ASN A 591 17.67 -31.22 47.92
CA ASN A 591 18.84 -31.83 48.56
C ASN A 591 19.63 -32.87 47.75
N SER A 592 19.48 -32.92 46.42
CA SER A 592 20.34 -33.71 45.54
C SER A 592 20.81 -32.89 44.35
N GLU A 593 22.02 -33.17 43.84
CA GLU A 593 22.46 -32.65 42.53
C GLU A 593 21.73 -33.33 41.37
N ASN A 594 21.06 -34.46 41.63
CA ASN A 594 20.34 -35.21 40.62
C ASN A 594 19.01 -34.55 40.27
N SER A 595 18.70 -34.58 38.97
CA SER A 595 17.45 -34.08 38.41
C SER A 595 16.45 -35.24 38.30
N LYS A 596 15.24 -35.06 38.82
CA LYS A 596 14.17 -36.07 38.72
C LYS A 596 13.35 -35.83 37.47
N PHE A 597 13.13 -36.89 36.71
CA PHE A 597 12.30 -36.85 35.51
C PHE A 597 10.82 -36.59 35.84
N SER A 598 10.17 -35.65 35.14
CA SER A 598 8.77 -35.27 35.36
C SER A 598 8.11 -34.72 34.09
N PHE A 599 7.15 -35.49 33.55
CA PHE A 599 6.25 -35.03 32.48
C PHE A 599 5.12 -34.11 32.97
N ARG A 600 4.88 -34.06 34.28
CA ARG A 600 3.76 -33.28 34.86
C ARG A 600 4.13 -31.84 35.19
N ASP A 601 5.40 -31.48 35.09
CA ASP A 601 5.81 -30.09 35.26
C ASP A 601 5.22 -29.20 34.16
N TYR A 602 4.88 -27.97 34.52
CA TYR A 602 4.26 -27.04 33.57
C TYR A 602 5.21 -26.72 32.40
N LYS A 603 6.54 -26.64 32.61
CA LYS A 603 7.49 -26.43 31.52
C LYS A 603 7.49 -27.63 30.58
N SER A 604 7.40 -28.86 31.10
CA SER A 604 7.32 -30.07 30.28
C SER A 604 6.08 -30.05 29.37
N ILE A 605 4.90 -29.79 29.94
CA ILE A 605 3.64 -29.76 29.18
C ILE A 605 3.65 -28.64 28.14
N VAL A 606 4.09 -27.44 28.54
CA VAL A 606 4.18 -26.28 27.63
C VAL A 606 5.20 -26.55 26.51
N SER A 607 6.33 -27.19 26.81
CA SER A 607 7.33 -27.55 25.80
C SER A 607 6.82 -28.59 24.81
N LEU A 608 6.03 -29.58 25.27
CA LEU A 608 5.37 -30.55 24.38
C LEU A 608 4.40 -29.85 23.43
N ILE A 609 3.52 -28.99 23.96
CA ILE A 609 2.52 -28.27 23.16
C ILE A 609 3.20 -27.35 22.14
N ILE A 610 4.19 -26.56 22.57
CA ILE A 610 4.91 -25.65 21.67
C ILE A 610 5.72 -26.43 20.63
N GLY A 611 6.33 -27.57 21.01
CA GLY A 611 7.03 -28.47 20.09
C GLY A 611 6.12 -29.02 18.99
N LEU A 612 4.88 -29.40 19.35
CA LEU A 612 3.87 -29.83 18.37
C LEU A 612 3.38 -28.65 17.51
N ILE A 613 3.15 -27.48 18.09
CA ILE A 613 2.74 -26.27 17.34
C ILE A 613 3.81 -25.89 16.31
N ILE A 614 5.08 -25.77 16.71
CA ILE A 614 6.16 -25.34 15.80
C ILE A 614 6.36 -26.33 14.65
N SER A 615 6.14 -27.63 14.89
CA SER A 615 6.17 -28.67 13.85
C SER A 615 5.06 -28.54 12.80
N SER A 616 4.01 -27.75 13.10
CA SER A 616 2.81 -27.56 12.30
C SER A 616 2.63 -26.12 11.79
N THR A 617 3.63 -25.26 11.96
CA THR A 617 3.65 -23.86 11.50
C THR A 617 4.78 -23.58 10.50
N GLY A 618 5.16 -24.59 9.72
CA GLY A 618 6.07 -24.46 8.60
C GLY A 618 7.41 -25.15 8.77
N ILE A 619 7.87 -25.78 7.68
CA ILE A 619 9.06 -26.66 7.67
C ILE A 619 10.33 -25.92 8.06
N TYR A 620 10.48 -24.66 7.62
CA TYR A 620 11.63 -23.82 7.96
C TYR A 620 11.73 -23.59 9.47
N TYR A 621 10.59 -23.32 10.14
CA TYR A 621 10.58 -23.00 11.56
C TYR A 621 10.75 -24.23 12.44
N ALA A 622 10.19 -25.37 12.04
CA ALA A 622 10.49 -26.65 12.67
C ALA A 622 11.99 -26.99 12.55
N PHE A 623 12.57 -26.82 11.35
CA PHE A 623 14.00 -27.10 11.12
C PHE A 623 14.92 -26.20 11.94
N PHE A 624 14.70 -24.87 11.94
CA PHE A 624 15.50 -23.95 12.75
C PHE A 624 15.30 -24.17 14.24
N ALA A 625 14.10 -24.53 14.69
CA ALA A 625 13.88 -24.94 16.08
C ALA A 625 14.74 -26.16 16.45
N CYS A 626 14.77 -27.20 15.62
CA CYS A 626 15.64 -28.36 15.82
C CYS A 626 17.12 -27.97 15.91
N LEU A 627 17.60 -27.09 15.01
CA LEU A 627 18.96 -26.56 15.06
C LEU A 627 19.26 -25.90 16.41
N PHE A 628 18.40 -25.01 16.89
CA PHE A 628 18.62 -24.31 18.16
C PHE A 628 18.44 -25.19 19.39
N ILE A 629 17.58 -26.21 19.34
CA ILE A 629 17.46 -27.23 20.40
C ILE A 629 18.76 -28.02 20.51
N ILE A 630 19.36 -28.41 19.38
CA ILE A 630 20.66 -29.10 19.34
C ILE A 630 21.75 -28.21 19.94
N VAL A 631 21.86 -26.97 19.47
CA VAL A 631 22.85 -26.00 19.99
C VAL A 631 22.70 -25.81 21.51
N ALA A 632 21.47 -25.58 21.98
CA ALA A 632 21.20 -25.40 23.41
C ALA A 632 21.51 -26.64 24.26
N GLY A 633 21.12 -27.83 23.79
CA GLY A 633 21.40 -29.08 24.49
C GLY A 633 22.88 -29.38 24.60
N PHE A 634 23.62 -29.24 23.49
CA PHE A 634 25.07 -29.50 23.47
C PHE A 634 25.86 -28.46 24.25
N SER A 635 25.59 -27.17 24.04
CA SER A 635 26.31 -26.12 24.76
C SER A 635 26.09 -26.21 26.26
N SER A 636 24.83 -26.37 26.68
CA SER A 636 24.51 -26.50 28.10
C SER A 636 25.15 -27.75 28.74
N TYR A 637 25.20 -28.87 28.01
CA TYR A 637 25.94 -30.06 28.45
C TYR A 637 27.46 -29.83 28.53
N LEU A 638 28.06 -29.16 27.55
CA LEU A 638 29.50 -28.93 27.53
C LEU A 638 29.95 -27.95 28.63
N SER A 639 29.21 -26.87 28.84
CA SER A 639 29.52 -25.84 29.83
C SER A 639 29.31 -26.31 31.27
N HIS A 640 28.35 -27.22 31.52
CA HIS A 640 27.92 -27.54 32.89
C HIS A 640 27.92 -29.03 33.23
N LYS A 641 28.22 -29.91 32.26
CA LYS A 641 28.27 -31.38 32.42
C LYS A 641 26.96 -32.01 32.93
N LYS A 642 25.83 -31.34 32.73
CA LYS A 642 24.50 -31.85 33.13
C LYS A 642 23.84 -32.62 31.98
N ILE A 643 23.77 -33.94 32.14
CA ILE A 643 23.15 -34.82 31.14
C ILE A 643 21.64 -34.57 30.97
N SER A 644 20.96 -34.08 32.02
CA SER A 644 19.52 -33.76 31.98
C SER A 644 19.19 -32.72 30.91
N ASN A 645 20.05 -31.73 30.68
CA ASN A 645 19.84 -30.71 29.65
C ASN A 645 19.94 -31.31 28.24
N LEU A 646 20.90 -32.22 28.02
CA LEU A 646 21.02 -32.95 26.77
C LEU A 646 19.82 -33.87 26.52
N VAL A 647 19.39 -34.62 27.53
CA VAL A 647 18.22 -35.51 27.42
C VAL A 647 16.93 -34.71 27.17
N ALA A 648 16.75 -33.58 27.85
CA ALA A 648 15.61 -32.69 27.62
C ALA A 648 15.57 -32.19 26.15
N ALA A 649 16.73 -31.79 25.62
CA ALA A 649 16.86 -31.39 24.22
C ALA A 649 16.53 -32.56 23.26
N LEU A 650 17.01 -33.77 23.53
CA LEU A 650 16.72 -34.96 22.73
C LEU A 650 15.23 -35.34 22.74
N ILE A 651 14.56 -35.26 23.89
CA ILE A 651 13.11 -35.49 24.00
C ILE A 651 12.35 -34.45 23.18
N LEU A 652 12.70 -33.17 23.31
CA LEU A 652 12.04 -32.10 22.57
C LEU A 652 12.28 -32.22 21.05
N LEU A 653 13.50 -32.59 20.65
CA LEU A 653 13.85 -32.89 19.26
C LEU A 653 12.98 -34.02 18.72
N ALA A 654 12.80 -35.11 19.49
CA ALA A 654 11.91 -36.21 19.11
C ALA A 654 10.46 -35.73 18.95
N VAL A 655 9.95 -34.90 19.86
CA VAL A 655 8.58 -34.35 19.81
C VAL A 655 8.35 -33.52 18.55
N VAL A 656 9.27 -32.61 18.21
CA VAL A 656 9.15 -31.79 16.99
C VAL A 656 9.19 -32.66 15.74
N ASN A 657 10.08 -33.65 15.67
CA ASN A 657 10.19 -34.55 14.51
C ASN A 657 8.96 -35.47 14.37
N ILE A 658 8.45 -36.03 15.47
CA ILE A 658 7.20 -36.83 15.45
C ILE A 658 6.04 -35.96 14.99
N GLY A 659 5.89 -34.75 15.53
CA GLY A 659 4.87 -33.80 15.09
C GLY A 659 4.97 -33.47 13.61
N PHE A 660 6.19 -33.29 13.10
CA PHE A 660 6.44 -33.04 11.68
C PHE A 660 6.06 -34.25 10.80
N ILE A 661 6.41 -35.48 11.20
CA ILE A 661 6.03 -36.70 10.49
C ILE A 661 4.50 -36.87 10.47
N VAL A 662 3.81 -36.57 11.59
CA VAL A 662 2.35 -36.61 11.65
C VAL A 662 1.73 -35.63 10.66
N ASN A 663 2.26 -34.41 10.55
CA ASN A 663 1.81 -33.41 9.58
C ASN A 663 1.98 -33.89 8.13
N LEU A 664 3.06 -34.62 7.84
CA LEU A 664 3.37 -35.15 6.51
C LEU A 664 2.72 -36.51 6.19
N SER A 665 2.13 -37.16 7.20
CA SER A 665 1.60 -38.53 7.05
C SER A 665 0.64 -38.72 5.87
N PRO A 666 -0.27 -37.78 5.51
CA PRO A 666 -1.14 -37.97 4.35
C PRO A 666 -0.35 -38.05 3.03
N SER A 667 0.68 -37.21 2.88
CA SER A 667 1.57 -37.22 1.73
C SER A 667 2.46 -38.46 1.69
N ILE A 668 2.93 -38.95 2.84
CA ILE A 668 3.71 -40.20 2.93
C ILE A 668 2.84 -41.38 2.47
N VAL A 669 1.63 -41.51 3.01
CA VAL A 669 0.67 -42.56 2.62
C VAL A 669 0.31 -42.48 1.15
N TYR A 670 0.09 -41.27 0.61
CA TYR A 670 -0.21 -41.08 -0.81
C TYR A 670 0.94 -41.55 -1.71
N LYS A 671 2.19 -41.20 -1.36
CA LYS A 671 3.39 -41.64 -2.12
C LYS A 671 3.61 -43.15 -2.05
N LEU A 672 3.26 -43.79 -0.93
CA LEU A 672 3.30 -45.25 -0.81
C LEU A 672 2.25 -45.94 -1.71
N LYS A 673 1.08 -45.32 -1.92
CA LYS A 673 0.00 -45.88 -2.75
C LYS A 673 0.16 -45.60 -4.24
N HIS A 674 0.67 -44.44 -4.61
CA HIS A 674 0.70 -43.95 -6.00
C HIS A 674 2.11 -43.81 -6.57
N GLY A 675 3.13 -44.29 -5.86
CA GLY A 675 4.53 -44.10 -6.22
C GLY A 675 5.04 -42.66 -6.02
N LYS A 676 6.36 -42.52 -6.07
CA LYS A 676 7.05 -41.23 -5.94
C LYS A 676 6.87 -40.40 -7.21
N ASN A 677 6.43 -39.15 -7.07
CA ASN A 677 6.38 -38.20 -8.18
C ASN A 677 7.71 -37.45 -8.31
N MET A 678 8.61 -37.86 -9.20
CA MET A 678 9.92 -37.20 -9.35
C MET A 678 9.83 -35.78 -9.93
N ALA A 679 8.76 -35.44 -10.67
CA ALA A 679 8.62 -34.14 -11.31
C ALA A 679 8.41 -32.99 -10.31
N THR A 680 7.99 -33.29 -9.07
CA THR A 680 7.88 -32.31 -7.97
C THR A 680 9.15 -32.20 -7.13
N TYR A 681 10.15 -33.07 -7.35
CA TYR A 681 11.41 -33.10 -6.60
C TYR A 681 12.52 -32.38 -7.38
N HIS A 682 12.56 -31.05 -7.31
CA HIS A 682 13.63 -30.29 -7.93
C HIS A 682 14.10 -29.16 -7.01
N TYR A 683 14.90 -29.50 -6.00
CA TYR A 683 15.72 -28.51 -5.32
C TYR A 683 17.18 -28.92 -5.43
N ASP A 684 17.93 -28.07 -6.13
CA ASP A 684 19.38 -28.14 -6.27
C ASP A 684 20.03 -27.65 -4.95
N PRO A 685 21.05 -28.35 -4.41
CA PRO A 685 21.85 -27.86 -3.28
C PRO A 685 22.31 -26.40 -3.42
N ASN A 686 22.55 -25.91 -4.64
CA ASN A 686 22.88 -24.51 -4.95
C ASN A 686 21.86 -23.50 -4.40
N GLY A 687 20.62 -23.93 -4.15
CA GLY A 687 19.60 -23.10 -3.53
C GLY A 687 20.02 -22.53 -2.17
N ALA A 688 20.83 -23.28 -1.40
CA ALA A 688 21.38 -22.85 -0.11
C ALA A 688 22.31 -21.63 -0.25
N GLU A 689 23.09 -21.58 -1.33
CA GLU A 689 24.00 -20.48 -1.64
C GLU A 689 23.24 -19.28 -2.20
N ILE A 690 22.34 -19.52 -3.16
CA ILE A 690 21.59 -18.46 -3.83
C ILE A 690 20.73 -17.70 -2.81
N HIS A 691 20.02 -18.42 -1.93
CA HIS A 691 19.08 -17.83 -0.96
C HIS A 691 19.62 -17.80 0.48
N GLY A 692 20.94 -17.89 0.63
CA GLY A 692 21.60 -17.76 1.92
C GLY A 692 21.50 -16.35 2.51
N LEU A 693 21.74 -16.27 3.82
CA LEU A 693 21.75 -15.02 4.59
C LEU A 693 22.99 -14.18 4.22
N LYS A 694 22.82 -12.86 4.11
CA LYS A 694 23.94 -11.91 4.02
C LYS A 694 23.90 -10.98 5.22
N ILE A 695 24.96 -10.97 6.03
CA ILE A 695 25.02 -10.15 7.25
C ILE A 695 24.76 -8.67 6.96
N ILE A 696 25.29 -8.15 5.87
CA ILE A 696 25.07 -6.75 5.47
C ILE A 696 23.58 -6.43 5.22
N GLN A 697 22.77 -7.36 4.74
CA GLN A 697 21.32 -7.13 4.54
C GLN A 697 20.56 -7.05 5.86
N MET A 698 21.08 -7.65 6.94
CA MET A 698 20.51 -7.50 8.28
C MET A 698 20.73 -6.11 8.86
N LEU A 699 21.86 -5.48 8.50
CA LEU A 699 22.32 -4.18 9.01
C LEU A 699 21.91 -3.00 8.13
N LEU A 700 21.66 -3.24 6.85
CA LEU A 700 21.27 -2.18 5.92
C LEU A 700 19.83 -1.70 6.21
N PRO A 701 19.54 -0.41 6.00
CA PRO A 701 18.17 0.09 5.98
C PRO A 701 17.34 -0.66 4.94
N ILE A 702 16.02 -0.72 5.17
CA ILE A 702 15.08 -1.31 4.21
C ILE A 702 15.16 -0.65 2.83
N SER A 703 14.73 -1.36 1.80
CA SER A 703 14.56 -0.77 0.46
C SER A 703 13.48 0.32 0.48
N ASP A 704 13.75 1.40 -0.28
CA ASP A 704 12.92 2.61 -0.33
C ASP A 704 12.62 3.23 1.05
N HIS A 705 13.61 3.19 1.94
CA HIS A 705 13.56 3.82 3.27
C HIS A 705 13.08 5.29 3.21
N ARG A 706 12.38 5.73 4.26
CA ARG A 706 11.75 7.07 4.32
C ARG A 706 12.74 8.24 4.25
N ILE A 707 13.98 7.99 4.70
CA ILE A 707 15.13 8.90 4.61
C ILE A 707 15.88 8.60 3.28
N PRO A 708 15.96 9.55 2.34
CA PRO A 708 16.56 9.33 1.01
C PRO A 708 18.02 8.84 1.04
N ALA A 709 18.82 9.29 2.00
CA ALA A 709 20.21 8.85 2.15
C ALA A 709 20.32 7.34 2.43
N PHE A 710 19.45 6.82 3.31
CA PHE A 710 19.40 5.40 3.66
C PHE A 710 18.87 4.55 2.51
N ALA A 711 17.85 5.04 1.79
CA ALA A 711 17.37 4.38 0.57
C ALA A 711 18.46 4.32 -0.52
N LYS A 712 19.26 5.38 -0.67
CA LYS A 712 20.40 5.42 -1.62
C LYS A 712 21.50 4.43 -1.23
N LEU A 713 21.78 4.27 0.06
CA LEU A 713 22.77 3.30 0.55
C LEU A 713 22.35 1.86 0.20
N ASN A 714 21.10 1.49 0.48
CA ASN A 714 20.56 0.19 0.10
C ASN A 714 20.61 -0.02 -1.43
N LYS A 715 20.17 0.97 -2.22
CA LYS A 715 20.22 0.90 -3.70
C LYS A 715 21.65 0.74 -4.24
N LYS A 716 22.63 1.41 -3.64
CA LYS A 716 24.05 1.27 -4.03
C LYS A 716 24.53 -0.17 -3.86
N TYR A 717 24.16 -0.82 -2.75
CA TYR A 717 24.50 -2.22 -2.53
C TYR A 717 23.82 -3.16 -3.54
N TYR A 718 22.51 -3.00 -3.74
CA TYR A 718 21.73 -3.85 -4.65
C TYR A 718 22.17 -3.74 -6.11
N ALA A 719 22.71 -2.59 -6.52
CA ALA A 719 23.16 -2.38 -7.89
C ALA A 719 24.45 -3.14 -8.27
N ILE A 720 25.27 -3.52 -7.30
CA ILE A 720 26.60 -4.09 -7.56
C ILE A 720 26.84 -5.46 -6.91
N ALA A 721 26.10 -5.78 -5.84
CA ALA A 721 26.36 -6.99 -5.06
C ALA A 721 25.77 -8.24 -5.75
N LEU A 722 26.55 -9.32 -5.75
CA LEU A 722 26.12 -10.62 -6.25
C LEU A 722 25.08 -11.27 -5.32
N LEU A 723 24.25 -12.16 -5.87
CA LEU A 723 23.29 -12.97 -5.12
C LEU A 723 22.36 -12.15 -4.21
N VAL A 724 21.89 -11.00 -4.70
CA VAL A 724 20.84 -10.21 -4.04
C VAL A 724 19.49 -10.60 -4.62
N ASN A 725 18.64 -11.19 -3.78
CA ASN A 725 17.32 -11.71 -4.16
C ASN A 725 16.34 -11.58 -2.97
N GLU A 726 15.50 -12.59 -2.72
CA GLU A 726 14.61 -12.64 -1.54
C GLU A 726 15.36 -12.54 -0.19
N ASN A 727 16.68 -12.77 -0.15
CA ASN A 727 17.51 -12.49 1.02
C ASN A 727 17.50 -11.02 1.45
N GLY A 728 17.13 -10.11 0.56
CA GLY A 728 16.87 -8.71 0.87
C GLY A 728 15.77 -8.47 1.92
N ALA A 729 14.90 -9.45 2.17
CA ALA A 729 13.88 -9.37 3.21
C ALA A 729 14.38 -9.69 4.63
N ALA A 730 15.68 -10.01 4.81
CA ALA A 730 16.29 -10.36 6.10
C ALA A 730 16.66 -9.15 6.98
N VAL A 731 16.18 -7.94 6.64
CA VAL A 731 16.47 -6.70 7.38
C VAL A 731 15.89 -6.77 8.79
N LEU A 732 16.70 -6.42 9.80
CA LEU A 732 16.31 -6.47 11.22
C LEU A 732 15.72 -5.16 11.74
N GLY A 733 15.81 -4.07 10.96
CA GLY A 733 15.63 -2.71 11.44
C GLY A 733 16.82 -2.23 12.28
N LEU A 734 16.93 -0.92 12.54
CA LEU A 734 18.06 -0.34 13.28
C LEU A 734 18.12 -0.87 14.71
N VAL A 735 16.97 -0.98 15.40
CA VAL A 735 16.90 -1.48 16.78
C VAL A 735 17.36 -2.94 16.83
N GLY A 736 16.87 -3.78 15.91
CA GLY A 736 17.32 -5.16 15.76
C GLY A 736 18.81 -5.25 15.39
N SER A 737 19.31 -4.38 14.52
CA SER A 737 20.73 -4.34 14.13
C SER A 737 21.64 -4.01 15.31
N ILE A 738 21.24 -3.08 16.17
CA ILE A 738 21.96 -2.75 17.41
C ILE A 738 21.99 -3.98 18.32
N GLY A 739 20.84 -4.64 18.52
CA GLY A 739 20.76 -5.88 19.29
C GLY A 739 21.65 -6.99 18.75
N PHE A 740 21.68 -7.15 17.43
CA PHE A 740 22.54 -8.12 16.74
C PHE A 740 24.02 -7.84 17.02
N ILE A 741 24.47 -6.58 16.89
CA ILE A 741 25.85 -6.19 17.17
C ILE A 741 26.20 -6.37 18.66
N ILE A 742 25.26 -6.05 19.57
CA ILE A 742 25.43 -6.30 21.01
C ILE A 742 25.68 -7.79 21.26
N LEU A 743 24.91 -8.68 20.62
CA LEU A 743 25.06 -10.12 20.79
C LEU A 743 26.40 -10.63 20.23
N ILE A 744 26.86 -10.12 19.09
CA ILE A 744 28.20 -10.46 18.56
C ILE A 744 29.29 -9.95 19.50
N GLY A 745 29.20 -8.71 19.97
CA GLY A 745 30.16 -8.13 20.92
C GLY A 745 30.18 -8.85 22.27
N TRP A 746 29.04 -9.35 22.73
CA TRP A 746 28.92 -10.08 24.00
C TRP A 746 29.75 -11.35 24.01
N LEU A 747 29.92 -12.02 22.87
CA LEU A 747 30.75 -13.21 22.75
C LEU A 747 32.21 -12.94 23.15
N PHE A 748 32.74 -11.76 22.80
CA PHE A 748 34.11 -11.37 23.14
C PHE A 748 34.25 -10.81 24.56
N TYR A 749 33.16 -10.32 25.15
CA TYR A 749 33.16 -9.73 26.49
C TYR A 749 32.90 -10.76 27.60
N ARG A 750 32.20 -11.86 27.31
CA ARG A 750 31.79 -12.86 28.30
C ARG A 750 33.00 -13.51 28.98
N LYS A 751 33.04 -13.46 30.32
CA LYS A 751 34.02 -14.23 31.11
C LYS A 751 33.61 -15.70 31.18
N SER A 752 34.59 -16.61 31.16
CA SER A 752 34.41 -18.08 31.20
C SER A 752 33.59 -18.61 32.40
N SER A 753 33.40 -17.80 33.45
CA SER A 753 32.74 -18.18 34.73
C SER A 753 31.25 -17.80 34.83
N CYS A 754 30.57 -17.48 33.71
CA CYS A 754 29.15 -17.06 33.76
C CYS A 754 28.19 -18.24 34.06
N SER A 755 27.20 -17.99 34.93
CA SER A 755 26.20 -18.97 35.39
C SER A 755 25.22 -19.42 34.30
N ASN A 756 24.49 -20.52 34.56
CA ASN A 756 23.38 -21.04 33.73
C ASN A 756 22.29 -19.99 33.39
N GLU A 757 22.23 -18.90 34.15
CA GLU A 757 21.22 -17.86 34.02
C GLU A 757 21.69 -16.65 33.18
N ASP A 758 22.88 -16.68 32.57
CA ASP A 758 23.33 -15.63 31.64
C ASP A 758 22.55 -15.67 30.33
N LEU A 759 21.33 -15.14 30.38
CA LEU A 759 20.40 -15.06 29.27
C LEU A 759 20.99 -14.32 28.06
N THR A 760 21.82 -13.30 28.28
CA THR A 760 22.49 -12.57 27.18
C THR A 760 23.55 -13.44 26.52
N GLY A 761 24.30 -14.22 27.30
CA GLY A 761 25.23 -15.23 26.79
C GLY A 761 24.55 -16.31 25.95
N ASN A 762 23.44 -16.86 26.42
CA ASN A 762 22.68 -17.88 25.70
C ASN A 762 22.10 -17.34 24.38
N LEU A 763 21.55 -16.12 24.40
CA LEU A 763 21.08 -15.44 23.18
C LEU A 763 22.23 -15.15 22.19
N SER A 764 23.42 -14.80 22.69
CA SER A 764 24.61 -14.55 21.87
C SER A 764 25.06 -15.81 21.14
N GLU A 765 25.09 -16.94 21.83
CA GLU A 765 25.43 -18.23 21.27
C GLU A 765 24.46 -18.67 20.17
N LEU A 766 23.15 -18.62 20.45
CA LEU A 766 22.11 -18.94 19.46
C LEU A 766 22.20 -18.01 18.24
N ASN A 767 22.48 -16.73 18.45
CA ASN A 767 22.65 -15.76 17.37
C ASN A 767 23.86 -16.08 16.47
N VAL A 768 24.99 -16.43 17.06
CA VAL A 768 26.20 -16.81 16.31
C VAL A 768 25.99 -18.12 15.57
N ALA A 769 25.37 -19.12 16.20
CA ALA A 769 25.02 -20.37 15.53
C ALA A 769 24.11 -20.13 14.31
N ALA A 770 23.13 -19.23 14.42
CA ALA A 770 22.25 -18.86 13.31
C ALA A 770 23.04 -18.26 12.13
N VAL A 771 23.98 -17.35 12.41
CA VAL A 771 24.81 -16.68 11.40
C VAL A 771 25.75 -17.67 10.72
N LEU A 772 26.48 -18.49 11.49
CA LEU A 772 27.41 -19.48 10.94
C LEU A 772 26.68 -20.52 10.09
N PHE A 773 25.45 -20.87 10.48
CA PHE A 773 24.65 -21.83 9.75
C PHE A 773 24.13 -21.25 8.43
N ALA A 774 23.45 -20.10 8.48
CA ALA A 774 22.63 -19.63 7.36
C ALA A 774 23.33 -18.69 6.38
N THR A 775 24.52 -18.17 6.71
CA THR A 775 25.27 -17.29 5.80
C THR A 775 25.64 -18.05 4.52
N ILE A 776 25.70 -17.34 3.38
CA ILE A 776 26.22 -17.89 2.11
C ILE A 776 27.60 -18.54 2.36
N GLY A 777 27.80 -19.77 1.91
CA GLY A 777 28.98 -20.61 2.22
C GLY A 777 29.03 -21.20 3.64
N GLY A 778 27.96 -21.09 4.44
CA GLY A 778 27.88 -21.57 5.82
C GLY A 778 27.54 -23.06 5.95
N PHE A 779 27.27 -23.51 7.18
CA PHE A 779 26.93 -24.93 7.44
C PHE A 779 25.64 -25.40 6.75
N SER A 780 24.75 -24.48 6.38
CA SER A 780 23.56 -24.79 5.58
C SER A 780 23.91 -25.33 4.19
N SER A 781 25.00 -24.88 3.57
CA SER A 781 25.50 -25.44 2.32
C SER A 781 25.96 -26.87 2.52
N LEU A 782 26.74 -27.15 3.57
CA LEU A 782 27.15 -28.54 3.90
C LEU A 782 25.92 -29.44 4.12
N PHE A 783 24.91 -28.96 4.84
CA PHE A 783 23.65 -29.70 5.01
C PHE A 783 22.95 -29.97 3.67
N ALA A 784 22.87 -28.97 2.78
CA ALA A 784 22.21 -29.10 1.49
C ALA A 784 22.92 -30.11 0.56
N PHE A 785 24.25 -30.11 0.55
CA PHE A 785 25.05 -31.00 -0.30
C PHE A 785 25.21 -32.41 0.27
N LEU A 786 25.32 -32.57 1.60
CA LEU A 786 25.62 -33.87 2.22
C LEU A 786 24.38 -34.60 2.77
N ILE A 787 23.33 -33.87 3.14
CA ILE A 787 22.16 -34.43 3.84
C ILE A 787 20.90 -34.29 3.00
N SER A 788 20.48 -33.06 2.68
CA SER A 788 19.23 -32.83 1.94
C SER A 788 19.12 -31.42 1.35
N PRO A 789 18.91 -31.26 0.03
CA PRO A 789 18.73 -29.96 -0.60
C PRO A 789 17.29 -29.43 -0.52
N GLN A 790 16.39 -30.08 0.23
CA GLN A 790 14.97 -29.72 0.28
C GLN A 790 14.70 -28.32 0.88
N LEU A 791 15.64 -27.76 1.64
CA LEU A 791 15.58 -26.39 2.15
C LEU A 791 16.56 -25.51 1.38
N ARG A 792 16.04 -24.47 0.71
CA ARG A 792 16.87 -23.51 -0.06
C ARG A 792 17.03 -22.15 0.62
N ALA A 793 15.95 -21.59 1.18
CA ALA A 793 15.91 -20.19 1.61
C ALA A 793 16.32 -20.01 3.08
N TYR A 794 17.60 -20.23 3.39
CA TYR A 794 18.12 -20.12 4.76
C TYR A 794 18.09 -18.70 5.32
N ASN A 795 17.99 -17.67 4.47
CA ASN A 795 17.76 -16.29 4.91
C ASN A 795 16.52 -16.12 5.80
N ARG A 796 15.55 -17.04 5.73
CA ARG A 796 14.33 -17.04 6.56
C ARG A 796 14.60 -17.22 8.06
N ILE A 797 15.81 -17.67 8.45
CA ILE A 797 16.25 -17.71 9.86
C ILE A 797 16.28 -16.31 10.49
N SER A 798 16.27 -15.24 9.68
CA SER A 798 16.34 -13.86 10.16
C SER A 798 15.28 -13.52 11.20
N VAL A 799 14.10 -14.16 11.20
CA VAL A 799 13.08 -13.94 12.23
C VAL A 799 13.50 -14.44 13.62
N PHE A 800 14.33 -15.49 13.70
CA PHE A 800 14.93 -15.94 14.97
C PHE A 800 16.00 -14.93 15.42
N ILE A 801 16.87 -14.53 14.50
CA ILE A 801 17.92 -13.52 14.74
C ILE A 801 17.31 -12.19 15.23
N SER A 802 16.24 -11.72 14.57
CA SER A 802 15.49 -10.53 14.98
C SER A 802 14.97 -10.67 16.41
N PHE A 803 14.38 -11.81 16.76
CA PHE A 803 13.87 -12.01 18.11
C PHE A 803 15.00 -12.01 19.14
N PHE A 804 16.10 -12.74 18.91
CA PHE A 804 17.28 -12.74 19.80
C PHE A 804 17.81 -11.32 20.01
N SER A 805 17.94 -10.57 18.91
CA SER A 805 18.46 -9.22 18.91
C SER A 805 17.57 -8.25 19.68
N LEU A 806 16.25 -8.28 19.43
CA LEU A 806 15.29 -7.46 20.18
C LEU A 806 15.24 -7.86 21.66
N PHE A 807 15.37 -9.15 21.97
CA PHE A 807 15.46 -9.64 23.34
C PHE A 807 16.70 -9.07 24.06
N ALA A 808 17.86 -9.06 23.40
CA ALA A 808 19.08 -8.45 23.95
C ALA A 808 18.90 -6.95 24.26
N VAL A 809 18.24 -6.21 23.36
CA VAL A 809 17.94 -4.79 23.54
C VAL A 809 17.04 -4.57 24.75
N VAL A 810 15.96 -5.33 24.91
CA VAL A 810 15.06 -5.13 26.05
C VAL A 810 15.70 -5.56 27.37
N LEU A 811 16.57 -6.57 27.38
CA LEU A 811 17.36 -6.90 28.59
C LEU A 811 18.29 -5.76 28.99
N LEU A 812 18.92 -5.10 28.02
CA LEU A 812 19.75 -3.92 28.28
C LEU A 812 18.91 -2.75 28.81
N LEU A 813 17.76 -2.46 28.19
CA LEU A 813 16.86 -1.38 28.61
C LEU A 813 16.27 -1.63 30.00
N ASP A 814 15.99 -2.89 30.34
CA ASP A 814 15.49 -3.30 31.65
C ASP A 814 16.59 -3.18 32.72
N LYS A 815 17.82 -3.61 32.42
CA LYS A 815 18.99 -3.37 33.28
C LYS A 815 19.22 -1.88 33.52
N ILE A 816 19.11 -1.04 32.49
CA ILE A 816 19.23 0.42 32.60
C ILE A 816 18.14 1.00 33.51
N TYR A 817 16.91 0.52 33.36
CA TYR A 817 15.78 0.95 34.21
C TYR A 817 16.09 0.71 35.69
N HIS A 818 16.43 -0.53 36.04
CA HIS A 818 16.70 -0.90 37.44
C HIS A 818 17.96 -0.25 38.02
N LYS A 819 18.98 0.03 37.18
CA LYS A 819 20.25 0.61 37.65
C LYS A 819 20.22 2.13 37.80
N PHE A 820 19.63 2.84 36.85
CA PHE A 820 19.79 4.30 36.73
C PHE A 820 18.51 5.11 36.97
N ILE A 821 17.32 4.49 36.88
CA ILE A 821 16.06 5.22 36.92
C ILE A 821 15.51 5.25 38.35
N LYS A 822 15.81 6.34 39.08
CA LYS A 822 15.45 6.50 40.50
C LYS A 822 14.42 7.60 40.78
N THR A 823 14.28 8.58 39.90
CA THR A 823 13.43 9.77 40.08
C THR A 823 12.26 9.79 39.11
N GLU A 824 11.19 10.53 39.41
CA GLU A 824 10.04 10.66 38.49
C GLU A 824 10.44 11.31 37.15
N LEU A 825 11.38 12.26 37.15
CA LEU A 825 11.92 12.85 35.92
C LEU A 825 12.68 11.82 35.07
N THR A 826 13.55 11.02 35.69
CA THR A 826 14.29 9.97 34.96
C THR A 826 13.36 8.88 34.45
N LYS A 827 12.30 8.53 35.19
CA LYS A 827 11.23 7.62 34.71
C LYS A 827 10.51 8.20 33.49
N PHE A 828 10.13 9.48 33.54
CA PHE A 828 9.50 10.15 32.42
C PHE A 828 10.40 10.14 31.17
N ILE A 829 11.68 10.52 31.33
CA ILE A 829 12.67 10.50 30.24
C ILE A 829 12.82 9.08 29.67
N TYR A 830 12.89 8.06 30.54
CA TYR A 830 12.98 6.67 30.12
C TYR A 830 11.78 6.26 29.25
N TYR A 831 10.54 6.55 29.68
CA TYR A 831 9.35 6.22 28.88
C TYR A 831 9.29 7.01 27.56
N VAL A 832 9.70 8.28 27.55
CA VAL A 832 9.85 9.07 26.32
C VAL A 832 10.87 8.42 25.37
N LEU A 833 11.99 7.92 25.90
CA LEU A 833 13.00 7.21 25.12
C LEU A 833 12.44 5.89 24.54
N ILE A 834 11.72 5.09 25.32
CA ILE A 834 11.07 3.86 24.83
C ILE A 834 10.07 4.18 23.72
N MET A 835 9.25 5.22 23.91
CA MET A 835 8.30 5.69 22.91
C MET A 835 9.01 6.17 21.62
N PHE A 836 10.13 6.87 21.77
CA PHE A 836 10.97 7.29 20.65
C PHE A 836 11.56 6.08 19.90
N ILE A 837 12.12 5.10 20.62
CA ILE A 837 12.64 3.85 20.04
C ILE A 837 11.56 3.11 19.27
N PHE A 838 10.35 3.03 19.82
CA PHE A 838 9.22 2.37 19.16
C PHE A 838 8.80 3.11 17.88
N VAL A 839 8.52 4.42 17.94
CA VAL A 839 8.09 5.18 16.74
C VAL A 839 9.17 5.23 15.69
N PHE A 840 10.42 5.47 16.10
CA PHE A 840 11.55 5.50 15.17
C PHE A 840 11.80 4.12 14.57
N GLY A 841 11.76 3.06 15.37
CA GLY A 841 11.93 1.68 14.90
C GLY A 841 10.86 1.29 13.89
N ILE A 842 9.58 1.58 14.14
CA ILE A 842 8.51 1.36 13.17
C ILE A 842 8.75 2.20 11.90
N LEU A 843 9.23 3.43 12.04
CA LEU A 843 9.52 4.30 10.90
C LEU A 843 10.72 3.82 10.06
N ASP A 844 11.63 3.07 10.66
CA ASP A 844 12.83 2.48 10.04
C ASP A 844 12.52 1.13 9.37
N GLU A 845 11.73 0.28 10.03
CA GLU A 845 11.33 -1.05 9.54
C GLU A 845 10.29 -1.00 8.41
N THR A 846 9.63 0.14 8.21
CA THR A 846 8.58 0.29 7.20
C THR A 846 8.87 1.40 6.20
N ASN A 847 8.21 1.40 5.03
CA ASN A 847 8.37 2.45 4.02
C ASN A 847 7.02 3.09 3.65
N LYS A 848 7.02 4.03 2.70
CA LYS A 848 5.80 4.72 2.24
C LYS A 848 5.01 3.91 1.20
N THR A 849 5.57 2.83 0.66
CA THR A 849 4.99 2.02 -0.41
C THR A 849 4.13 0.86 0.11
N PHE A 850 4.25 0.51 1.39
CA PHE A 850 3.37 -0.44 2.08
C PHE A 850 1.94 0.10 2.24
N VAL A 851 1.20 0.25 1.14
CA VAL A 851 -0.20 0.69 1.09
C VAL A 851 -1.03 -0.42 0.46
N PHE A 852 -2.09 -0.88 1.15
CA PHE A 852 -2.79 -2.11 0.79
C PHE A 852 -4.31 -1.97 0.57
N PRO A 853 -4.86 -2.72 -0.40
CA PRO A 853 -4.23 -3.08 -1.68
C PRO A 853 -3.89 -1.83 -2.50
N ALA A 854 -3.00 -1.98 -3.48
CA ALA A 854 -2.79 -0.95 -4.48
C ALA A 854 -4.07 -0.73 -5.31
N THR A 855 -4.27 0.48 -5.83
CA THR A 855 -5.51 0.83 -6.57
C THR A 855 -5.71 -0.01 -7.83
N TRP A 856 -4.63 -0.44 -8.49
CA TRP A 856 -4.69 -1.30 -9.68
C TRP A 856 -5.14 -2.72 -9.34
N VAL A 857 -4.71 -3.28 -8.19
CA VAL A 857 -5.16 -4.60 -7.70
C VAL A 857 -6.68 -4.61 -7.53
N GLN A 858 -7.24 -3.55 -6.94
CA GLN A 858 -8.68 -3.44 -6.77
C GLN A 858 -9.44 -3.38 -8.10
N SER A 859 -8.91 -2.68 -9.12
CA SER A 859 -9.54 -2.63 -10.45
C SER A 859 -9.50 -4.02 -11.09
N GLU A 860 -8.32 -4.63 -11.15
CA GLU A 860 -8.12 -5.94 -11.78
C GLU A 860 -8.97 -7.03 -11.11
N TYR A 861 -9.01 -7.05 -9.78
CA TYR A 861 -9.81 -7.99 -9.00
C TYR A 861 -11.31 -7.89 -9.33
N ASN A 862 -11.86 -6.67 -9.33
CA ASN A 862 -13.28 -6.45 -9.60
C ASN A 862 -13.64 -6.73 -11.07
N GLU A 863 -12.77 -6.37 -12.01
CA GLU A 863 -12.94 -6.65 -13.43
C GLU A 863 -12.92 -8.16 -13.69
N THR A 864 -11.98 -8.88 -13.09
CA THR A 864 -11.86 -10.33 -13.21
C THR A 864 -13.06 -11.03 -12.58
N ALA A 865 -13.50 -10.60 -11.39
CA ALA A 865 -14.73 -11.10 -10.77
C ALA A 865 -15.96 -10.94 -11.68
N GLY A 866 -16.12 -9.76 -12.29
CA GLY A 866 -17.21 -9.49 -13.24
C GLY A 866 -17.12 -10.35 -14.50
N TYR A 867 -15.91 -10.60 -15.00
CA TYR A 867 -15.66 -11.45 -16.17
C TYR A 867 -15.99 -12.92 -15.90
N ILE A 868 -15.48 -13.49 -14.81
CA ILE A 868 -15.73 -14.89 -14.44
C ILE A 868 -17.22 -15.13 -14.15
N LYS A 869 -17.92 -14.17 -13.52
CA LYS A 869 -19.37 -14.26 -13.31
C LYS A 869 -20.16 -14.35 -14.63
N LYS A 870 -19.72 -13.66 -15.69
CA LYS A 870 -20.34 -13.78 -17.02
C LYS A 870 -20.11 -15.17 -17.61
N ILE A 871 -18.91 -15.72 -17.47
CA ILE A 871 -18.60 -17.09 -17.93
C ILE A 871 -19.50 -18.09 -17.20
N GLU A 872 -19.53 -18.03 -15.87
CA GLU A 872 -20.32 -18.91 -15.02
C GLU A 872 -21.83 -18.84 -15.30
N SER A 873 -22.32 -17.70 -15.76
CA SER A 873 -23.73 -17.55 -16.17
C SER A 873 -24.03 -18.01 -17.60
N SER A 874 -23.00 -18.28 -18.42
CA SER A 874 -23.14 -18.64 -19.83
C SER A 874 -23.01 -20.14 -20.12
N VAL A 875 -22.65 -20.93 -19.11
CA VAL A 875 -22.54 -22.40 -19.22
C VAL A 875 -23.30 -23.07 -18.06
N PRO A 876 -23.68 -24.35 -18.19
CA PRO A 876 -24.29 -25.11 -17.11
C PRO A 876 -23.42 -25.19 -15.84
N LYS A 877 -24.07 -25.38 -14.69
CA LYS A 877 -23.37 -25.65 -13.42
C LYS A 877 -22.52 -26.92 -13.54
N ASN A 878 -21.38 -26.96 -12.86
CA ASN A 878 -20.38 -28.04 -12.89
C ASN A 878 -19.69 -28.25 -14.25
N SER A 879 -19.90 -27.36 -15.23
CA SER A 879 -19.17 -27.39 -16.49
C SER A 879 -17.66 -27.30 -16.28
N MET A 880 -16.92 -28.07 -17.08
CA MET A 880 -15.46 -28.05 -17.10
C MET A 880 -14.95 -27.03 -18.10
N ILE A 881 -14.01 -26.19 -17.68
CA ILE A 881 -13.39 -25.13 -18.49
C ILE A 881 -11.92 -25.44 -18.68
N PHE A 882 -11.52 -25.63 -19.95
CA PHE A 882 -10.14 -25.91 -20.33
C PHE A 882 -9.36 -24.60 -20.43
N GLN A 883 -8.18 -24.53 -19.84
CA GLN A 883 -7.38 -23.31 -19.74
C GLN A 883 -6.15 -23.38 -20.64
N LEU A 884 -5.91 -22.31 -21.38
CA LEU A 884 -4.76 -22.13 -22.27
C LEU A 884 -3.96 -20.87 -21.88
N PRO A 885 -2.62 -20.90 -22.03
CA PRO A 885 -1.81 -22.06 -22.46
C PRO A 885 -1.71 -23.14 -21.37
N TYR A 886 -1.24 -24.32 -21.75
CA TYR A 886 -0.85 -25.35 -20.77
C TYR A 886 0.30 -24.84 -19.89
N LEU A 887 0.15 -25.02 -18.58
CA LEU A 887 1.18 -24.77 -17.58
C LEU A 887 1.19 -25.91 -16.57
N ALA A 888 2.38 -26.39 -16.25
CA ALA A 888 2.57 -27.36 -15.17
C ALA A 888 2.28 -26.72 -13.81
N PHE A 889 1.77 -27.47 -12.85
CA PHE A 889 1.59 -27.02 -11.48
C PHE A 889 2.22 -28.02 -10.50
N PRO A 890 2.91 -27.62 -9.43
CA PRO A 890 3.21 -26.26 -9.00
C PRO A 890 4.55 -25.72 -9.53
N GLU A 891 4.83 -24.45 -9.19
CA GLU A 891 6.12 -23.76 -9.39
C GLU A 891 6.58 -23.68 -10.85
N SER A 892 5.64 -23.50 -11.80
CA SER A 892 6.03 -23.16 -13.16
C SER A 892 6.63 -21.76 -13.23
N PRO A 893 7.69 -21.56 -14.03
CA PRO A 893 8.23 -20.22 -14.28
C PRO A 893 7.20 -19.36 -15.01
N THR A 894 7.40 -18.04 -14.97
CA THR A 894 6.66 -17.09 -15.78
C THR A 894 6.71 -17.50 -17.25
N MET A 895 5.55 -17.58 -17.91
CA MET A 895 5.45 -17.93 -19.33
C MET A 895 5.17 -16.66 -20.12
N TYR A 896 6.17 -16.19 -20.87
CA TYR A 896 6.17 -14.90 -21.55
C TYR A 896 5.82 -13.75 -20.58
N TRP A 897 4.59 -13.24 -20.65
CA TRP A 897 4.10 -12.12 -19.82
C TRP A 897 3.09 -12.57 -18.75
N MET A 898 2.73 -13.86 -18.74
CA MET A 898 1.83 -14.44 -17.76
C MET A 898 2.64 -14.90 -16.54
N GLY A 899 2.41 -14.25 -15.41
CA GLY A 899 3.00 -14.62 -14.13
C GLY A 899 2.61 -16.02 -13.67
N ALA A 900 3.35 -16.55 -12.70
CA ALA A 900 3.03 -17.83 -12.07
C ALA A 900 1.60 -17.79 -11.48
N TYR A 901 0.90 -18.93 -11.57
CA TYR A 901 -0.41 -19.17 -10.95
C TYR A 901 -1.58 -18.29 -11.44
N GLU A 902 -1.39 -17.45 -12.45
CA GLU A 902 -2.44 -16.55 -13.01
C GLU A 902 -3.71 -17.29 -13.43
N LEU A 903 -3.59 -18.53 -13.91
CA LEU A 903 -4.73 -19.37 -14.29
C LEU A 903 -5.63 -19.75 -13.10
N PHE A 904 -5.21 -19.61 -11.84
CA PHE A 904 -6.13 -19.78 -10.70
C PHE A 904 -7.18 -18.68 -10.57
N LYS A 905 -7.02 -17.52 -11.22
CA LYS A 905 -8.00 -16.42 -11.18
C LYS A 905 -9.40 -16.86 -11.59
N GLY A 906 -9.51 -17.78 -12.55
CA GLY A 906 -10.78 -18.42 -12.93
C GLY A 906 -11.45 -19.13 -11.75
N TYR A 907 -10.74 -20.07 -11.12
CA TYR A 907 -11.23 -20.79 -9.94
C TYR A 907 -11.55 -19.85 -8.77
N LEU A 908 -10.69 -18.87 -8.49
CA LEU A 908 -10.83 -17.94 -7.36
C LEU A 908 -12.14 -17.14 -7.42
N HIS A 909 -12.64 -16.81 -8.61
CA HIS A 909 -13.89 -16.06 -8.77
C HIS A 909 -15.12 -16.91 -9.13
N SER A 910 -14.95 -18.22 -9.31
CA SER A 910 -16.05 -19.14 -9.64
C SER A 910 -16.56 -19.92 -8.43
N HIS A 911 -17.83 -20.33 -8.47
CA HIS A 911 -18.49 -21.09 -7.41
C HIS A 911 -19.03 -22.45 -7.86
N THR A 912 -19.20 -22.64 -9.17
CA THR A 912 -19.88 -23.80 -9.76
C THR A 912 -19.11 -24.44 -10.91
N LEU A 913 -18.05 -23.80 -11.41
CA LEU A 913 -17.26 -24.29 -12.54
C LEU A 913 -16.05 -25.10 -12.09
N ARG A 914 -15.58 -26.00 -12.96
CA ARG A 914 -14.38 -26.81 -12.74
C ARG A 914 -13.30 -26.41 -13.75
N TRP A 915 -12.16 -25.95 -13.27
CA TRP A 915 -11.10 -25.37 -14.09
C TRP A 915 -9.95 -26.36 -14.28
N SER A 916 -9.37 -26.43 -15.48
CA SER A 916 -8.35 -27.46 -15.79
C SER A 916 -7.00 -27.21 -15.15
N PHE A 917 -6.59 -25.96 -14.90
CA PHE A 917 -5.30 -25.67 -14.26
C PHE A 917 -5.30 -26.11 -12.79
N GLY A 918 -4.11 -26.52 -12.32
CA GLY A 918 -3.90 -27.08 -10.98
C GLY A 918 -3.68 -28.61 -10.97
N SER A 919 -3.48 -29.24 -12.12
CA SER A 919 -3.07 -30.65 -12.18
C SER A 919 -1.63 -30.81 -11.68
N MET A 920 -1.39 -31.77 -10.78
CA MET A 920 -0.06 -32.00 -10.22
C MET A 920 0.90 -32.51 -11.30
N LYS A 921 2.02 -31.80 -11.49
CA LYS A 921 2.98 -32.06 -12.56
C LYS A 921 3.55 -33.47 -12.48
N GLY A 922 3.67 -34.12 -13.63
CA GLY A 922 4.14 -35.51 -13.71
C GLY A 922 3.10 -36.56 -13.29
N ARG A 923 1.86 -36.16 -12.96
CA ARG A 923 0.73 -37.10 -12.80
C ARG A 923 -0.11 -37.16 -14.07
N GLU A 924 -0.95 -38.19 -14.15
CA GLU A 924 -1.74 -38.55 -15.35
C GLU A 924 -2.44 -37.35 -16.01
N CYS A 925 -3.16 -36.55 -15.22
CA CYS A 925 -3.93 -35.40 -15.74
C CYS A 925 -3.03 -34.29 -16.30
N ASP A 926 -1.88 -34.04 -15.69
CA ASP A 926 -0.90 -33.06 -16.20
C ASP A 926 -0.29 -33.54 -17.52
N LEU A 927 0.11 -34.81 -17.60
CA LEU A 927 0.65 -35.42 -18.81
C LEU A 927 -0.37 -35.38 -19.97
N TRP A 928 -1.63 -35.68 -19.68
CA TRP A 928 -2.71 -35.57 -20.66
C TRP A 928 -2.92 -34.13 -21.14
N GLN A 929 -2.99 -33.15 -20.22
CA GLN A 929 -3.16 -31.74 -20.59
C GLN A 929 -1.99 -31.23 -21.43
N LYS A 930 -0.77 -31.67 -21.14
CA LYS A 930 0.42 -31.37 -21.93
C LYS A 930 0.31 -31.92 -23.35
N GLU A 931 -0.09 -33.18 -23.49
CA GLU A 931 -0.21 -33.85 -24.79
C GLU A 931 -1.34 -33.27 -25.63
N VAL A 932 -2.55 -33.12 -25.06
CA VAL A 932 -3.73 -32.67 -25.82
C VAL A 932 -3.52 -31.26 -26.38
N THR A 933 -2.84 -30.38 -25.62
CA THR A 933 -2.54 -29.00 -26.05
C THR A 933 -1.56 -28.94 -27.23
N ALA A 934 -0.77 -30.00 -27.46
CA ALA A 934 0.17 -30.08 -28.58
C ALA A 934 -0.45 -30.63 -29.88
N LYS A 935 -1.70 -31.11 -29.84
CA LYS A 935 -2.39 -31.67 -31.01
C LYS A 935 -2.86 -30.60 -32.00
N PRO A 936 -3.09 -30.96 -33.28
CA PRO A 936 -3.79 -30.09 -34.22
C PRO A 936 -5.14 -29.61 -33.66
N LEU A 937 -5.54 -28.39 -33.98
CA LEU A 937 -6.68 -27.72 -33.34
C LEU A 937 -7.98 -28.53 -33.38
N ASN A 938 -8.28 -29.19 -34.50
CA ASN A 938 -9.49 -30.00 -34.63
C ASN A 938 -9.48 -31.23 -33.72
N GLU A 939 -8.33 -31.91 -33.60
CA GLU A 939 -8.15 -33.05 -32.70
C GLU A 939 -8.19 -32.62 -31.23
N PHE A 940 -7.56 -31.49 -30.90
CA PHE A 940 -7.64 -30.86 -29.58
C PHE A 940 -9.09 -30.60 -29.18
N LEU A 941 -9.87 -29.92 -30.05
CA LEU A 941 -11.27 -29.59 -29.79
C LEU A 941 -12.14 -30.84 -29.64
N GLU A 942 -11.97 -31.84 -30.51
CA GLU A 942 -12.70 -33.11 -30.45
C GLU A 942 -12.39 -33.84 -29.13
N GLU A 943 -11.12 -33.91 -28.74
CA GLU A 943 -10.70 -34.64 -27.54
C GLU A 943 -11.18 -34.00 -26.23
N ILE A 944 -10.98 -32.68 -26.03
CA ILE A 944 -11.46 -32.02 -24.81
C ILE A 944 -13.00 -32.07 -24.72
N SER A 945 -13.70 -32.05 -25.85
CA SER A 945 -15.16 -32.18 -25.91
C SER A 945 -15.62 -33.59 -25.53
N LEU A 946 -14.92 -34.63 -26.01
CA LEU A 946 -15.15 -36.02 -25.60
C LEU A 946 -14.91 -36.23 -24.10
N VAL A 947 -13.87 -35.61 -23.54
CA VAL A 947 -13.60 -35.61 -22.09
C VAL A 947 -14.70 -34.89 -21.30
N GLY A 948 -15.38 -33.92 -21.92
CA GLY A 948 -16.57 -33.26 -21.37
C GLY A 948 -16.37 -31.79 -21.01
N PHE A 949 -15.37 -31.12 -21.60
CA PHE A 949 -15.18 -29.68 -21.44
C PHE A 949 -16.27 -28.90 -22.20
N ASN A 950 -16.81 -27.86 -21.57
CA ASN A 950 -17.86 -27.00 -22.13
C ASN A 950 -17.35 -25.61 -22.53
N GLY A 951 -16.10 -25.29 -22.25
CA GLY A 951 -15.53 -24.01 -22.64
C GLY A 951 -14.02 -23.99 -22.62
N ILE A 952 -13.45 -23.03 -23.34
CA ILE A 952 -12.02 -22.75 -23.39
C ILE A 952 -11.79 -21.34 -22.85
N TYR A 953 -10.90 -21.22 -21.89
CA TYR A 953 -10.42 -19.97 -21.31
C TYR A 953 -8.97 -19.75 -21.75
N VAL A 954 -8.67 -18.58 -22.32
CA VAL A 954 -7.33 -18.24 -22.81
C VAL A 954 -6.83 -17.00 -22.09
N ASP A 955 -5.64 -17.08 -21.50
CA ASP A 955 -4.87 -15.90 -21.09
C ASP A 955 -3.84 -15.56 -22.17
N LYS A 956 -4.05 -14.44 -22.89
CA LYS A 956 -3.17 -14.07 -24.01
C LYS A 956 -1.73 -13.83 -23.58
N TYR A 957 -1.48 -13.44 -22.34
CA TYR A 957 -0.12 -13.13 -21.87
C TYR A 957 0.76 -14.37 -21.82
N GLY A 958 0.18 -15.56 -21.89
CA GLY A 958 0.88 -16.82 -22.01
C GLY A 958 1.39 -17.16 -23.41
N PHE A 959 1.26 -16.27 -24.40
CA PHE A 959 1.68 -16.52 -25.79
C PHE A 959 2.72 -15.48 -26.24
N ALA A 960 3.62 -15.88 -27.13
CA ALA A 960 4.69 -15.01 -27.65
C ALA A 960 4.13 -13.78 -28.41
N ASP A 961 3.01 -13.96 -29.09
CA ASP A 961 2.29 -12.98 -29.91
C ASP A 961 1.18 -12.24 -29.14
N ALA A 962 1.25 -12.23 -27.80
CA ALA A 962 0.28 -11.57 -26.91
C ALA A 962 -0.05 -10.11 -27.28
N PHE A 963 0.91 -9.40 -27.88
CA PHE A 963 0.83 -7.98 -28.25
C PHE A 963 0.80 -7.74 -29.77
N ALA A 964 0.65 -8.79 -30.58
CA ALA A 964 0.42 -8.61 -32.01
C ALA A 964 -0.90 -7.84 -32.25
N PRO A 965 -1.02 -7.01 -33.30
CA PRO A 965 -2.24 -6.26 -33.59
C PRO A 965 -3.51 -7.13 -33.72
N ALA A 966 -3.36 -8.37 -34.20
CA ALA A 966 -4.43 -9.35 -34.34
C ALA A 966 -4.74 -10.13 -33.04
N GLY A 967 -3.94 -9.97 -31.98
CA GLY A 967 -3.93 -10.84 -30.80
C GLY A 967 -3.24 -12.19 -31.07
N PRO A 968 -3.25 -13.11 -30.09
CA PRO A 968 -2.64 -14.42 -30.26
C PRO A 968 -3.30 -15.22 -31.38
N ASP A 969 -2.51 -15.83 -32.24
CA ASP A 969 -2.94 -16.65 -33.39
C ASP A 969 -3.93 -17.74 -32.98
N ILE A 970 -3.75 -18.34 -31.79
CA ILE A 970 -4.67 -19.34 -31.24
C ILE A 970 -6.10 -18.80 -31.07
N VAL A 971 -6.28 -17.52 -30.73
CA VAL A 971 -7.60 -16.90 -30.56
C VAL A 971 -8.29 -16.73 -31.91
N SER A 972 -7.54 -16.34 -32.96
CA SER A 972 -8.08 -16.28 -34.33
C SER A 972 -8.48 -17.66 -34.82
N LYS A 973 -7.57 -18.64 -34.71
CA LYS A 973 -7.83 -20.02 -35.13
C LYS A 973 -9.03 -20.65 -34.43
N LEU A 974 -9.20 -20.40 -33.12
CA LEU A 974 -10.38 -20.84 -32.37
C LEU A 974 -11.65 -20.15 -32.87
N SER A 975 -11.62 -18.84 -33.10
CA SER A 975 -12.76 -18.09 -33.64
C SER A 975 -13.17 -18.58 -35.03
N ASP A 976 -12.19 -18.85 -35.89
CA ASP A 976 -12.40 -19.31 -37.26
C ASP A 976 -12.90 -20.75 -37.33
N THR A 977 -12.42 -21.62 -36.44
CA THR A 977 -12.81 -23.04 -36.39
C THR A 977 -14.18 -23.22 -35.74
N LEU A 978 -14.45 -22.51 -34.63
CA LEU A 978 -15.72 -22.62 -33.91
C LEU A 978 -16.83 -21.78 -34.54
N LYS A 979 -16.48 -20.75 -35.34
CA LYS A 979 -17.40 -19.73 -35.88
C LYS A 979 -18.13 -18.94 -34.78
N ILE A 980 -17.45 -18.67 -33.67
CA ILE A 980 -18.00 -17.95 -32.50
C ILE A 980 -17.05 -16.81 -32.12
N LYS A 981 -17.61 -15.65 -31.76
CA LYS A 981 -16.83 -14.56 -31.16
C LYS A 981 -16.61 -14.83 -29.67
N PRO A 982 -15.37 -14.73 -29.15
CA PRO A 982 -15.10 -14.98 -27.75
C PRO A 982 -15.69 -13.89 -26.84
N VAL A 983 -16.04 -14.27 -25.61
CA VAL A 983 -16.33 -13.31 -24.54
C VAL A 983 -15.00 -12.80 -23.99
N THR A 984 -14.77 -11.49 -24.09
CA THR A 984 -13.52 -10.86 -23.63
C THR A 984 -13.70 -10.04 -22.35
N ASN A 985 -12.60 -9.83 -21.61
CA ASN A 985 -12.56 -8.85 -20.53
C ASN A 985 -12.25 -7.44 -21.09
N TYR A 986 -12.41 -6.40 -20.26
CA TYR A 986 -12.28 -4.98 -20.67
C TYR A 986 -10.95 -4.65 -21.38
N ASN A 987 -9.85 -5.28 -20.95
CA ASN A 987 -8.50 -5.05 -21.51
C ASN A 987 -8.12 -6.05 -22.62
N ASN A 988 -9.07 -6.87 -23.10
CA ASN A 988 -8.84 -7.94 -24.08
C ASN A 988 -7.63 -8.82 -23.75
N ARG A 989 -7.44 -9.17 -22.47
CA ARG A 989 -6.42 -10.13 -22.01
C ARG A 989 -6.96 -11.56 -21.97
N PHE A 990 -8.16 -11.73 -21.42
CA PHE A 990 -8.80 -13.02 -21.26
C PHE A 990 -9.87 -13.23 -22.32
N PHE A 991 -9.91 -14.43 -22.89
CA PHE A 991 -10.86 -14.84 -23.91
C PHE A 991 -11.56 -16.12 -23.49
N PHE A 992 -12.88 -16.18 -23.67
CA PHE A 992 -13.67 -17.35 -23.37
C PHE A 992 -14.49 -17.78 -24.57
N PHE A 993 -14.38 -19.05 -24.94
CA PHE A 993 -15.15 -19.71 -26.00
C PHE A 993 -16.09 -20.73 -25.37
N ASN A 994 -17.39 -20.63 -25.65
CA ASN A 994 -18.39 -21.61 -25.22
C ASN A 994 -18.45 -22.75 -26.24
N LEU A 995 -18.25 -23.99 -25.79
CA LEU A 995 -18.23 -25.19 -26.63
C LEU A 995 -19.58 -25.92 -26.66
N GLU A 996 -20.66 -25.40 -26.07
CA GLU A 996 -21.93 -26.11 -25.99
C GLU A 996 -22.50 -26.51 -27.37
N GLU A 997 -22.45 -25.60 -28.35
CA GLU A 997 -22.90 -25.92 -29.71
C GLU A 997 -21.99 -26.93 -30.42
N TYR A 998 -20.67 -26.83 -30.20
CA TYR A 998 -19.70 -27.78 -30.73
C TYR A 998 -19.94 -29.18 -30.15
N ASN A 999 -20.14 -29.26 -28.84
CA ASN A 999 -20.45 -30.50 -28.13
C ASN A 999 -21.77 -31.12 -28.61
N LYS A 1000 -22.81 -30.31 -28.85
CA LYS A 1000 -24.08 -30.80 -29.44
C LYS A 1000 -23.88 -31.42 -30.82
N LYS A 1001 -23.01 -30.85 -31.67
CA LYS A 1001 -22.69 -31.43 -32.98
C LYS A 1001 -21.91 -32.74 -32.83
N LEU A 1002 -20.96 -32.79 -31.90
CA LEU A 1002 -20.16 -33.98 -31.63
C LEU A 1002 -21.01 -35.14 -31.05
N GLN A 1003 -21.99 -34.82 -30.20
CA GLN A 1003 -22.99 -35.79 -29.69
C GLN A 1003 -23.95 -36.30 -30.76
N LYS A 1004 -24.14 -35.58 -31.87
CA LYS A 1004 -24.87 -36.09 -33.04
C LYS A 1004 -24.00 -36.99 -33.93
N LYS A 1005 -22.67 -36.82 -33.87
CA LYS A 1005 -21.68 -37.59 -34.65
C LYS A 1005 -21.41 -38.97 -34.04
N TYR A 1006 -21.41 -39.07 -32.71
CA TYR A 1006 -21.10 -40.30 -31.97
C TYR A 1006 -22.23 -40.70 -31.01
N SER A 1007 -22.50 -41.99 -30.90
CA SER A 1007 -23.38 -42.54 -29.86
C SER A 1007 -22.80 -42.34 -28.46
N ALA A 1008 -23.66 -42.38 -27.43
CA ALA A 1008 -23.23 -42.25 -26.04
C ALA A 1008 -22.21 -43.34 -25.63
N VAL A 1009 -22.32 -44.54 -26.19
CA VAL A 1009 -21.39 -45.65 -25.97
C VAL A 1009 -20.03 -45.35 -26.58
N GLU A 1010 -19.99 -44.90 -27.83
CA GLU A 1010 -18.73 -44.53 -28.51
C GLU A 1010 -18.00 -43.38 -27.81
N ILE A 1011 -18.73 -42.37 -27.33
CA ILE A 1011 -18.15 -41.26 -26.55
C ILE A 1011 -17.50 -41.79 -25.28
N LYS A 1012 -18.19 -42.69 -24.56
CA LYS A 1012 -17.64 -43.31 -23.34
C LYS A 1012 -16.39 -44.13 -23.65
N THR A 1013 -16.43 -44.99 -24.67
CA THR A 1013 -15.28 -45.80 -25.09
C THR A 1013 -14.08 -44.94 -25.48
N LYS A 1014 -14.30 -43.89 -26.29
CA LYS A 1014 -13.23 -42.93 -26.65
C LYS A 1014 -12.66 -42.21 -25.44
N ARG A 1015 -13.52 -41.78 -24.50
CA ARG A 1015 -13.09 -41.15 -23.24
C ARG A 1015 -12.25 -42.08 -22.37
N ASP A 1016 -12.70 -43.32 -22.20
CA ASP A 1016 -11.99 -44.32 -21.39
C ASP A 1016 -10.62 -44.66 -22.01
N ALA A 1017 -10.54 -44.71 -23.35
CA ALA A 1017 -9.28 -44.90 -24.08
C ALA A 1017 -8.27 -43.76 -23.88
N ILE A 1018 -8.74 -42.51 -23.74
CA ILE A 1018 -7.87 -41.36 -23.46
C ILE A 1018 -7.18 -41.54 -22.10
N PHE A 1019 -7.93 -41.89 -21.06
CA PHE A 1019 -7.36 -42.04 -19.71
C PHE A 1019 -6.60 -43.35 -19.50
N SER A 1020 -6.95 -44.44 -20.20
CA SER A 1020 -6.23 -45.71 -20.08
C SER A 1020 -4.76 -45.58 -20.50
N LYS A 1021 -4.45 -44.69 -21.45
CA LYS A 1021 -3.07 -44.38 -21.89
C LYS A 1021 -2.19 -43.87 -20.74
N TYR A 1022 -2.77 -43.16 -19.78
CA TYR A 1022 -2.02 -42.53 -18.68
C TYR A 1022 -2.08 -43.33 -17.37
N LYS A 1023 -3.09 -44.20 -17.19
CA LYS A 1023 -3.22 -45.10 -16.04
C LYS A 1023 -2.14 -46.19 -15.96
N LEU A 1024 -1.39 -46.43 -17.05
CA LEU A 1024 -0.50 -47.60 -17.20
C LEU A 1024 0.97 -47.37 -16.83
N ASN A 1025 1.34 -46.19 -16.31
CA ASN A 1025 2.73 -45.91 -15.87
C ASN A 1025 2.80 -45.56 -14.37
N ILE A 1026 2.29 -46.45 -13.51
CA ILE A 1026 2.46 -46.40 -12.04
C ILE A 1026 3.32 -47.57 -11.59
#